data_AF-K0R8W4-F1
#
_entry.id   AF-K0R8W4-F1
#
_cell.length_a   1.000
_cell.length_b   1.000
_cell.length_c   1.000
_cell.angle_alpha   90.00
_cell.angle_beta   90.00
_cell.angle_gamma   90.00
#
_symmetry.space_group_name_H-M   'P 1'
#
loop_
_entity.id
_entity.type
_entity.pdbx_description
1 polymer ?
#
loop_
_entity_poly.entity_id
_entity_poly.type
_entity_poly.pdbx_seq_one_letter_code
_entity_poly.pdbx_strand_id
1 'polypeptide(L)'
;MITSTSTMLAFFWTVAMCSLIRPTFSAQHCERLSQALHYDQSDAPTGVVDVEINWSGAELHRRVGDHIVSCTVTRLAETAESPGVTKTTDEHGREVVSQCYEVPFTISDVDEWELRMCLPVRIAPNISDDSADAYLEQINKESRNAWELSTSKGPCPSKASTFSCCDEDGQSVEGRQCRSQFSCPSDPCSAETPACDSSAVCRRTASPLARPNHICECPEGSLGNGKSCPRSSRKRLEPKVKYDGATPTEETRRALEAGAICGCNKPTVDVCDGFPKCPGKHEECRVNSAKQPQCACEAGFKHDEKYGCVDETPPILKIRQGYDRESSDVTYLTQGNRYEELGVDIVDDNAEEYHRSLKISYSRPLPQGCLLELAEFYVDYTVATPWTEPEFVRARRTVVIQNVNECKIKVGSEIGTDCPELVARCDVDDGAKCLDLNGSYSCQCPDGTAGDGFKKIESGLMPEGYNGGSGCRDITPPVIRLLGPNPKKFQVGKAGSIQGVLAEENEESVARAETLLALQRSSYGRDLKDMIEATAGAELCATSLKPKSRPGDCIAAYDSTFRGKVDLTSRVVIGEAVQQGPLSWRVPYDVSDDAGNEATTVWRDVEIEEVELADFKQAISAGERSRQRHEIDNAVKQALESERSRVRPRECPVCSNCIAQEGTETPLTANDCTAMCKEEVASALSKASSRNACAASESLPADREQNHLVVQEVLLFLENTIGFSAMMLLLVGCTVTTALYILQRMVVALFYSTGANVRTYYYSIDDEEQDKILMQNVSYYRSPTPSADRRQSASTDGQTGGTPTVPRPPRSSLSSIQRIGNSPYTSPFRTSDGSDNIYQSATPITPRNNVPRESSTRGR
;
A
#
# COMPACT_ATOMS: atom_id res chain seq x y z
N MET A 1 -73.17 18.02 -22.09
CA MET A 1 -73.20 16.62 -21.63
C MET A 1 -72.05 16.43 -20.66
N ILE A 2 -72.37 16.35 -19.37
CA ILE A 2 -72.22 15.12 -18.54
C ILE A 2 -70.76 15.00 -18.05
N THR A 3 -70.34 15.79 -17.05
CA THR A 3 -70.45 15.62 -15.57
C THR A 3 -69.38 14.65 -15.02
N SER A 4 -68.43 15.10 -14.20
CA SER A 4 -68.54 15.56 -12.79
C SER A 4 -68.65 14.40 -11.78
N THR A 5 -67.62 14.28 -10.94
CA THR A 5 -67.74 13.87 -9.54
C THR A 5 -66.75 14.67 -8.70
N SER A 6 -67.28 15.61 -7.93
CA SER A 6 -66.58 16.25 -6.82
C SER A 6 -67.03 15.62 -5.50
N THR A 7 -66.42 16.05 -4.39
CA THR A 7 -66.85 15.87 -3.00
C THR A 7 -66.98 14.46 -2.42
N MET A 8 -66.06 14.12 -1.50
CA MET A 8 -66.46 13.75 -0.14
C MET A 8 -65.38 14.12 0.90
N LEU A 9 -65.79 14.88 1.94
CA LEU A 9 -65.22 14.96 3.30
C LEU A 9 -63.71 15.31 3.41
N ALA A 10 -63.26 16.50 3.82
CA ALA A 10 -63.85 17.50 4.73
C ALA A 10 -64.01 17.04 6.20
N PHE A 11 -62.93 16.51 6.79
CA PHE A 11 -62.64 16.51 8.24
C PHE A 11 -61.13 16.69 8.43
N PHE A 12 -60.68 17.14 9.62
CA PHE A 12 -59.29 17.50 9.99
C PHE A 12 -58.73 18.85 9.47
N TRP A 13 -59.35 19.96 9.89
CA TRP A 13 -58.67 21.27 9.92
C TRP A 13 -59.00 22.06 11.21
N THR A 14 -58.75 21.45 12.38
CA THR A 14 -58.97 22.07 13.71
C THR A 14 -58.08 21.47 14.83
N VAL A 15 -56.80 21.16 14.56
CA VAL A 15 -55.79 20.89 15.63
C VAL A 15 -54.46 21.58 15.28
N ALA A 16 -54.50 22.90 15.12
CA ALA A 16 -53.32 23.70 14.80
C ALA A 16 -53.39 25.07 15.52
N MET A 17 -53.20 25.06 16.85
CA MET A 17 -52.85 26.21 17.73
C MET A 17 -53.05 25.82 19.21
N CYS A 18 -52.15 25.00 19.77
CA CYS A 18 -51.80 24.94 21.22
C CYS A 18 -50.87 23.77 21.52
N SER A 19 -49.57 23.94 21.23
CA SER A 19 -48.51 23.17 21.89
C SER A 19 -47.40 24.14 22.27
N LEU A 20 -47.37 24.49 23.54
CA LEU A 20 -46.35 25.36 24.13
C LEU A 20 -44.96 24.74 23.92
N ILE A 21 -44.01 25.56 23.47
CA ILE A 21 -42.61 25.20 23.34
C ILE A 21 -42.08 24.83 24.73
N ARG A 22 -41.93 23.53 24.98
CA ARG A 22 -40.99 23.00 25.97
C ARG A 22 -39.73 22.57 25.20
N PRO A 23 -38.53 22.96 25.63
CA PRO A 23 -37.31 22.36 25.10
C PRO A 23 -37.24 20.92 25.61
N THR A 24 -37.77 19.98 24.83
CA THR A 24 -37.40 18.57 24.99
C THR A 24 -35.92 18.48 24.65
N PHE A 25 -35.10 18.14 25.65
CA PHE A 25 -33.75 17.67 25.41
C PHE A 25 -33.87 16.48 24.45
N SER A 26 -33.48 16.67 23.19
CA SER A 26 -33.26 15.54 22.31
C SER A 26 -32.08 14.80 22.88
N ALA A 27 -32.31 13.61 23.44
CA ALA A 27 -31.24 12.62 23.52
C ALA A 27 -30.65 12.49 22.10
N GLN A 28 -29.33 12.52 21.98
CA GLN A 28 -28.70 12.20 20.70
C GLN A 28 -29.00 10.74 20.41
N HIS A 29 -29.84 10.51 19.41
CA HIS A 29 -30.14 9.15 18.96
C HIS A 29 -28.93 8.69 18.13
N CYS A 30 -28.14 7.77 18.69
CA CYS A 30 -27.04 7.15 17.97
C CYS A 30 -27.59 6.25 16.86
N GLU A 31 -26.91 6.21 15.72
CA GLU A 31 -27.33 5.39 14.59
C GLU A 31 -26.88 3.94 14.83
N ARG A 32 -27.82 3.04 15.08
CA ARG A 32 -27.53 1.63 15.35
C ARG A 32 -27.22 0.89 14.05
N LEU A 33 -25.98 0.42 13.90
CA LEU A 33 -25.53 -0.32 12.74
C LEU A 33 -26.07 -1.76 12.79
N SER A 34 -26.44 -2.31 11.63
CA SER A 34 -27.10 -3.61 11.51
C SER A 34 -26.15 -4.79 11.33
N GLN A 35 -24.85 -4.55 11.22
CA GLN A 35 -23.79 -5.56 11.08
C GLN A 35 -22.55 -5.12 11.85
N ALA A 36 -21.69 -6.08 12.20
CA ALA A 36 -20.40 -5.80 12.82
C ALA A 36 -19.54 -4.93 11.88
N LEU A 37 -18.87 -3.93 12.44
CA LEU A 37 -17.98 -3.02 11.71
C LEU A 37 -16.69 -3.74 11.29
N HIS A 38 -16.77 -4.49 10.19
CA HIS A 38 -15.59 -4.72 9.37
C HIS A 38 -15.31 -3.40 8.65
N TYR A 39 -14.31 -2.66 9.11
CA TYR A 39 -13.93 -1.36 8.53
C TYR A 39 -13.18 -1.61 7.22
N ASP A 40 -13.90 -2.00 6.16
CA ASP A 40 -13.35 -1.97 4.80
C ASP A 40 -13.30 -0.51 4.33
N GLN A 41 -12.11 -0.04 3.99
CA GLN A 41 -11.86 1.38 3.70
C GLN A 41 -12.57 1.84 2.41
N SER A 42 -13.14 0.93 1.60
CA SER A 42 -13.98 1.30 0.45
C SER A 42 -15.27 2.01 0.85
N ASP A 43 -15.85 1.66 2.01
CA ASP A 43 -17.12 2.19 2.51
C ASP A 43 -16.93 3.15 3.71
N ALA A 44 -15.68 3.38 4.12
CA ALA A 44 -15.35 4.23 5.25
C ALA A 44 -15.78 5.70 5.02
N PRO A 45 -16.36 6.37 6.04
CA PRO A 45 -16.77 7.76 5.91
C PRO A 45 -15.57 8.66 5.60
N THR A 46 -15.81 9.60 4.70
CA THR A 46 -14.77 10.45 4.10
C THR A 46 -14.23 11.49 5.09
N GLY A 47 -12.91 11.60 5.20
CA GLY A 47 -12.24 12.66 5.98
C GLY A 47 -12.39 12.52 7.50
N VAL A 48 -12.29 11.31 8.04
CA VAL A 48 -12.23 11.06 9.50
C VAL A 48 -11.02 11.76 10.11
N VAL A 49 -11.25 12.43 11.23
CA VAL A 49 -10.27 13.19 12.00
C VAL A 49 -10.05 12.59 13.39
N ASP A 50 -11.12 12.04 13.98
CA ASP A 50 -11.12 11.55 15.35
C ASP A 50 -12.20 10.47 15.54
N VAL A 51 -11.89 9.43 16.30
CA VAL A 51 -12.80 8.32 16.63
C VAL A 51 -12.74 8.08 18.13
N GLU A 52 -13.86 8.31 18.82
CA GLU A 52 -14.00 8.09 20.26
C GLU A 52 -14.86 6.84 20.52
N ILE A 53 -14.23 5.81 21.06
CA ILE A 53 -14.85 4.53 21.39
C ILE A 53 -15.10 4.50 22.91
N ASN A 54 -16.37 4.44 23.31
CA ASN A 54 -16.79 4.34 24.71
C ASN A 54 -17.27 2.91 24.99
N TRP A 55 -16.67 2.26 26.00
CA TRP A 55 -17.10 0.93 26.46
C TRP A 55 -17.08 0.82 27.99
N SER A 56 -17.72 -0.23 28.50
CA SER A 56 -17.89 -0.47 29.93
C SER A 56 -17.71 -1.94 30.28
N GLY A 57 -16.76 -2.21 31.17
CA GLY A 57 -16.43 -3.55 31.66
C GLY A 57 -15.48 -4.35 30.76
N ALA A 58 -14.74 -5.29 31.34
CA ALA A 58 -13.94 -6.28 30.59
C ALA A 58 -14.46 -7.72 30.71
N GLU A 59 -15.69 -7.92 31.19
CA GLU A 59 -16.38 -9.21 31.06
C GLU A 59 -16.86 -9.51 29.62
N LEU A 60 -16.28 -8.87 28.59
CA LEU A 60 -16.36 -9.37 27.22
C LEU A 60 -16.02 -10.88 27.18
N HIS A 61 -14.92 -11.29 27.82
CA HIS A 61 -14.49 -12.69 27.81
C HIS A 61 -15.24 -13.63 28.78
N ARG A 62 -16.23 -13.14 29.54
CA ARG A 62 -16.99 -13.96 30.51
C ARG A 62 -18.52 -13.91 30.34
N ARG A 63 -19.06 -12.95 29.58
CA ARG A 63 -20.48 -12.86 29.26
C ARG A 63 -20.73 -13.11 27.79
N VAL A 64 -21.04 -14.37 27.49
CA VAL A 64 -21.70 -14.78 26.25
C VAL A 64 -22.97 -13.97 26.08
N GLY A 65 -23.14 -13.29 24.94
CA GLY A 65 -24.29 -12.41 24.71
C GLY A 65 -23.99 -11.23 23.80
N ASP A 66 -25.01 -10.38 23.62
CA ASP A 66 -24.94 -9.16 22.82
C ASP A 66 -24.43 -7.97 23.65
N HIS A 67 -23.43 -7.28 23.10
CA HIS A 67 -22.83 -6.08 23.69
C HIS A 67 -22.95 -4.92 22.70
N ILE A 68 -23.09 -3.70 23.20
CA ILE A 68 -23.15 -2.48 22.38
C ILE A 68 -21.95 -1.60 22.72
N VAL A 69 -21.10 -1.34 21.74
CA VAL A 69 -20.08 -0.29 21.81
C VAL A 69 -20.63 0.98 21.18
N SER A 70 -20.51 2.10 21.89
CA SER A 70 -20.84 3.43 21.35
C SER A 70 -19.58 4.05 20.77
N CYS A 71 -19.61 4.34 19.47
CA CYS A 71 -18.50 4.91 18.73
C CYS A 71 -18.90 6.26 18.13
N THR A 72 -18.26 7.35 18.56
CA THR A 72 -18.45 8.67 17.96
C THR A 72 -17.35 8.92 16.93
N VAL A 73 -17.74 9.01 15.66
CA VAL A 73 -16.83 9.32 14.55
C VAL A 73 -16.96 10.79 14.21
N THR A 74 -15.85 11.51 14.25
CA THR A 74 -15.75 12.93 13.88
C THR A 74 -15.00 13.07 12.56
N ARG A 75 -15.65 13.68 11.57
CA ARG A 75 -15.14 13.90 10.21
C ARG A 75 -15.18 15.37 9.82
N LEU A 76 -14.46 15.75 8.77
CA LEU A 76 -14.55 17.12 8.22
C LEU A 76 -15.98 17.46 7.79
N ALA A 77 -16.37 18.72 7.98
CA ALA A 77 -17.71 19.18 7.62
C ALA A 77 -17.93 19.35 6.11
N GLU A 78 -16.85 19.42 5.32
CA GLU A 78 -16.89 19.52 3.84
C GLU A 78 -17.23 18.18 3.18
N THR A 79 -16.83 17.06 3.79
CA THR A 79 -17.10 15.70 3.30
C THR A 79 -18.45 15.15 3.78
N ALA A 80 -19.16 15.90 4.63
CA ALA A 80 -20.36 15.48 5.32
C ALA A 80 -21.62 16.20 4.79
N GLU A 81 -22.10 15.84 3.59
CA GLU A 81 -23.35 16.37 2.99
C GLU A 81 -24.64 15.85 3.68
N SER A 82 -24.65 15.74 5.01
CA SER A 82 -25.80 15.28 5.79
C SER A 82 -26.64 16.48 6.29
N PRO A 83 -27.82 16.76 5.70
CA PRO A 83 -28.63 17.90 6.12
C PRO A 83 -29.13 17.74 7.56
N GLY A 84 -28.87 18.74 8.40
CA GLY A 84 -29.35 18.81 9.79
C GLY A 84 -28.32 18.48 10.87
N VAL A 85 -27.10 18.07 10.54
CA VAL A 85 -26.05 17.82 11.55
C VAL A 85 -25.38 19.13 11.97
N THR A 86 -25.23 19.35 13.27
CA THR A 86 -24.52 20.51 13.83
C THR A 86 -23.03 20.41 13.56
N LYS A 87 -22.50 21.37 12.79
CA LYS A 87 -21.05 21.58 12.67
C LYS A 87 -20.48 22.13 13.98
N THR A 88 -19.31 21.63 14.36
CA THR A 88 -18.48 22.15 15.45
C THR A 88 -17.10 22.53 14.90
N THR A 89 -16.26 23.16 15.72
CA THR A 89 -14.87 23.45 15.37
C THR A 89 -13.95 22.64 16.27
N ASP A 90 -12.99 21.92 15.69
CA ASP A 90 -12.04 21.11 16.45
C ASP A 90 -10.91 21.96 17.06
N GLU A 91 -10.02 21.31 17.83
CA GLU A 91 -8.87 21.96 18.47
C GLU A 91 -7.84 22.53 17.46
N HIS A 92 -7.92 22.15 16.19
CA HIS A 92 -7.09 22.63 15.09
C HIS A 92 -7.76 23.76 14.28
N GLY A 93 -8.99 24.17 14.65
CA GLY A 93 -9.73 25.23 13.96
C GLY A 93 -10.51 24.76 12.71
N ARG A 94 -10.63 23.45 12.49
CA ARG A 94 -11.33 22.85 11.33
C ARG A 94 -12.82 22.71 11.63
N GLU A 95 -13.69 22.98 10.65
CA GLU A 95 -15.11 22.61 10.77
C GLU A 95 -15.24 21.08 10.70
N VAL A 96 -15.84 20.49 11.73
CA VAL A 96 -16.05 19.05 11.85
C VAL A 96 -17.50 18.72 12.16
N VAL A 97 -17.88 17.47 11.91
CA VAL A 97 -19.19 16.88 12.16
C VAL A 97 -18.98 15.56 12.88
N SER A 98 -19.55 15.44 14.07
CA SER A 98 -19.52 14.21 14.89
C SER A 98 -20.83 13.44 14.76
N GLN A 99 -20.73 12.14 14.49
CA GLN A 99 -21.87 11.21 14.42
C GLN A 99 -21.63 10.05 15.38
N CYS A 100 -22.66 9.72 16.18
CA CYS A 100 -22.62 8.61 17.12
C CYS A 100 -23.21 7.36 16.45
N TYR A 101 -22.48 6.26 16.52
CA TYR A 101 -22.88 4.94 16.04
C TYR A 101 -22.96 3.98 17.22
N GLU A 102 -24.00 3.15 17.24
CA GLU A 102 -24.10 1.99 18.14
C GLU A 102 -23.72 0.73 17.35
N VAL A 103 -22.64 0.09 17.76
CA VAL A 103 -22.09 -1.11 17.13
C VAL A 103 -22.46 -2.32 17.98
N PRO A 104 -23.47 -3.12 17.59
CA PRO A 104 -23.75 -4.38 18.26
C PRO A 104 -22.69 -5.41 17.86
N PHE A 105 -22.20 -6.17 18.84
CA PHE A 105 -21.37 -7.34 18.60
C PHE A 105 -21.71 -8.43 19.62
N THR A 106 -21.76 -9.67 19.15
CA THR A 106 -22.09 -10.84 19.97
C THR A 106 -20.81 -11.58 20.30
N ILE A 107 -20.61 -11.91 21.57
CA ILE A 107 -19.50 -12.75 21.99
C ILE A 107 -20.02 -14.18 22.09
N SER A 108 -19.61 -15.01 21.15
CA SER A 108 -19.86 -16.46 21.19
C SER A 108 -18.81 -17.12 22.07
N ASP A 109 -19.27 -17.97 23.00
CA ASP A 109 -18.37 -18.88 23.72
C ASP A 109 -17.69 -19.81 22.71
N VAL A 110 -16.37 -19.96 22.84
CA VAL A 110 -15.63 -20.93 22.04
C VAL A 110 -15.54 -22.18 22.87
N ASP A 111 -16.53 -23.06 22.69
CA ASP A 111 -16.76 -24.28 23.46
C ASP A 111 -15.43 -24.98 23.83
N GLU A 112 -14.98 -24.79 25.09
CA GLU A 112 -13.64 -25.20 25.56
C GLU A 112 -13.39 -26.72 25.40
N TRP A 113 -14.45 -27.47 25.11
CA TRP A 113 -14.45 -28.87 24.79
C TRP A 113 -13.76 -29.22 23.46
N GLU A 114 -13.83 -28.36 22.42
CA GLU A 114 -13.19 -28.64 21.12
C GLU A 114 -11.66 -28.44 21.19
N LEU A 115 -11.17 -27.56 22.06
CA LEU A 115 -9.73 -27.26 22.22
C LEU A 115 -8.92 -28.36 22.94
N ARG A 116 -9.56 -29.42 23.45
CA ARG A 116 -8.89 -30.49 24.23
C ARG A 116 -8.33 -31.67 23.43
N MET A 117 -8.41 -31.70 22.09
CA MET A 117 -7.97 -32.86 21.29
C MET A 117 -6.45 -33.04 21.06
N CYS A 118 -5.57 -32.36 21.81
CA CYS A 118 -4.11 -32.46 21.65
C CYS A 118 -3.33 -32.65 22.96
N LEU A 119 -3.55 -33.75 23.71
CA LEU A 119 -2.56 -34.31 24.66
C LEU A 119 -2.97 -35.72 25.15
N PRO A 120 -2.12 -36.77 25.03
CA PRO A 120 -2.46 -38.12 25.51
C PRO A 120 -1.82 -38.41 26.88
N VAL A 121 -2.62 -38.53 27.94
CA VAL A 121 -2.18 -39.10 29.22
C VAL A 121 -3.15 -40.18 29.69
N ARG A 122 -2.68 -41.44 29.66
CA ARG A 122 -3.28 -42.56 30.40
C ARG A 122 -2.83 -42.48 31.86
N ILE A 123 -3.69 -42.90 32.79
CA ILE A 123 -3.40 -43.91 33.85
C ILE A 123 -4.71 -44.16 34.63
N ALA A 124 -5.02 -45.43 34.84
CA ALA A 124 -5.91 -45.91 35.91
C ALA A 124 -5.03 -46.73 36.89
N PRO A 125 -5.47 -46.92 38.14
CA PRO A 125 -5.97 -48.27 38.44
C PRO A 125 -7.12 -48.36 39.46
N ASN A 126 -7.74 -49.54 39.45
CA ASN A 126 -8.76 -50.03 40.39
C ASN A 126 -8.36 -49.94 41.88
N ILE A 127 -9.36 -49.71 42.74
CA ILE A 127 -9.55 -50.49 43.98
C ILE A 127 -11.06 -50.80 44.09
N SER A 128 -11.40 -52.05 44.40
CA SER A 128 -12.74 -52.50 44.79
C SER A 128 -12.73 -52.81 46.28
N ASP A 129 -13.70 -52.31 47.04
CA ASP A 129 -13.83 -52.56 48.47
C ASP A 129 -15.24 -53.08 48.79
N ASP A 130 -15.30 -54.24 49.44
CA ASP A 130 -16.53 -54.90 49.85
C ASP A 130 -16.25 -55.81 51.06
N SER A 131 -17.20 -55.90 52.00
CA SER A 131 -17.23 -56.81 53.16
C SER A 131 -16.23 -56.59 54.34
N ALA A 132 -16.64 -55.82 55.36
CA ALA A 132 -16.01 -55.80 56.69
C ALA A 132 -16.96 -55.74 57.92
N ASP A 133 -18.29 -55.75 57.75
CA ASP A 133 -19.26 -55.40 58.82
C ASP A 133 -19.86 -56.57 59.64
N ALA A 134 -19.31 -57.78 59.56
CA ALA A 134 -19.98 -58.99 60.08
C ALA A 134 -19.35 -59.67 61.33
N TYR A 135 -18.36 -59.06 62.01
CA TYR A 135 -17.60 -59.74 63.09
C TYR A 135 -17.57 -59.04 64.46
N LEU A 136 -18.16 -57.86 64.62
CA LEU A 136 -18.01 -57.05 65.86
C LEU A 136 -19.19 -57.10 66.85
N GLU A 137 -20.33 -57.69 66.50
CA GLU A 137 -21.55 -57.58 67.33
C GLU A 137 -21.69 -58.61 68.48
N GLN A 138 -20.76 -59.58 68.63
CA GLN A 138 -20.96 -60.72 69.54
C GLN A 138 -20.11 -60.73 70.83
N ILE A 139 -19.40 -59.66 71.17
CA ILE A 139 -18.51 -59.62 72.36
C ILE A 139 -19.04 -58.74 73.52
N ASN A 140 -19.98 -57.82 73.28
CA ASN A 140 -20.43 -56.85 74.29
C ASN A 140 -21.64 -57.31 75.14
N LYS A 141 -21.47 -58.40 75.90
CA LYS A 141 -22.35 -58.74 77.04
C LYS A 141 -21.57 -59.27 78.25
N GLU A 142 -21.01 -58.36 79.05
CA GLU A 142 -21.17 -58.34 80.52
C GLU A 142 -20.47 -57.11 81.11
N SER A 143 -21.16 -56.39 82.01
CA SER A 143 -20.68 -55.11 82.56
C SER A 143 -19.71 -55.32 83.74
N ARG A 144 -18.43 -54.99 83.55
CA ARG A 144 -17.48 -54.73 84.65
C ARG A 144 -16.62 -53.51 84.35
N ASN A 145 -16.51 -52.62 85.33
CA ASN A 145 -15.77 -51.37 85.26
C ASN A 145 -14.26 -51.63 85.39
N ALA A 146 -13.48 -51.23 84.37
CA ALA A 146 -12.06 -51.56 84.22
C ALA A 146 -11.09 -50.94 85.26
N TRP A 147 -11.63 -50.31 86.32
CA TRP A 147 -10.89 -49.52 87.31
C TRP A 147 -11.14 -49.93 88.77
N GLU A 148 -11.97 -50.95 89.04
CA GLU A 148 -12.14 -51.46 90.41
C GLU A 148 -10.94 -52.27 90.89
N LEU A 149 -10.28 -51.77 91.94
CA LEU A 149 -9.12 -52.37 92.59
C LEU A 149 -9.56 -53.06 93.90
N SER A 150 -9.41 -54.39 93.96
CA SER A 150 -9.49 -55.16 95.21
C SER A 150 -8.12 -55.33 95.85
N THR A 151 -8.07 -55.47 97.18
CA THR A 151 -6.86 -55.17 97.97
C THR A 151 -6.00 -56.40 98.32
N SER A 152 -4.69 -56.15 98.29
CA SER A 152 -3.65 -56.62 99.24
C SER A 152 -2.46 -57.46 98.71
N LYS A 153 -1.28 -56.84 98.81
CA LYS A 153 0.07 -57.40 99.00
C LYS A 153 0.61 -58.44 98.00
N GLY A 154 1.03 -57.93 96.84
CA GLY A 154 1.94 -58.52 95.85
C GLY A 154 2.19 -57.51 94.72
N PRO A 155 3.21 -57.63 93.84
CA PRO A 155 3.52 -56.59 92.84
C PRO A 155 2.39 -56.29 91.83
N CYS A 156 1.54 -57.27 91.53
CA CYS A 156 0.19 -57.09 90.97
C CYS A 156 -0.67 -58.28 91.49
N PRO A 157 -1.42 -58.16 92.59
CA PRO A 157 -2.24 -59.25 93.11
C PRO A 157 -3.57 -59.35 92.35
N SER A 158 -4.07 -60.56 92.13
CA SER A 158 -5.40 -60.86 91.56
C SER A 158 -5.71 -60.34 90.14
N LYS A 159 -4.94 -60.84 89.15
CA LYS A 159 -5.52 -61.24 87.85
C LYS A 159 -5.25 -62.74 87.64
N ALA A 160 -6.00 -63.38 86.74
CA ALA A 160 -5.77 -64.77 86.36
C ALA A 160 -4.29 -64.96 86.01
N SER A 161 -3.67 -66.00 86.56
CA SER A 161 -2.24 -66.25 86.39
C SER A 161 -1.87 -66.29 84.90
N THR A 162 -0.78 -65.64 84.51
CA THR A 162 -0.20 -65.71 83.15
C THR A 162 0.41 -67.08 82.82
N PHE A 163 -0.02 -68.12 83.53
CA PHE A 163 0.38 -69.53 83.48
C PHE A 163 0.15 -70.18 82.11
N SER A 164 -0.63 -69.54 81.23
CA SER A 164 -0.86 -69.96 79.84
C SER A 164 -0.30 -69.01 78.78
N CYS A 165 0.44 -67.96 79.17
CA CYS A 165 0.93 -66.91 78.24
C CYS A 165 2.45 -66.68 78.27
N CYS A 166 3.15 -67.22 79.26
CA CYS A 166 4.61 -67.35 79.30
C CYS A 166 4.91 -68.79 79.75
N ASP A 167 5.94 -69.45 79.21
CA ASP A 167 6.25 -70.86 79.51
C ASP A 167 6.39 -71.18 81.01
N GLU A 168 6.08 -72.43 81.37
CA GLU A 168 5.92 -72.90 82.75
C GLU A 168 7.20 -72.77 83.60
N ASP A 169 8.39 -72.83 82.98
CA ASP A 169 9.68 -72.58 83.63
C ASP A 169 9.86 -71.11 84.01
N GLY A 170 9.17 -70.68 85.07
CA GLY A 170 9.15 -69.31 85.59
C GLY A 170 10.49 -68.75 86.09
N GLN A 171 11.60 -69.47 85.90
CA GLN A 171 12.97 -68.99 86.13
C GLN A 171 13.82 -68.87 84.86
N SER A 172 13.33 -69.27 83.68
CA SER A 172 14.01 -69.04 82.40
C SER A 172 14.22 -67.54 82.13
N VAL A 173 15.13 -67.20 81.22
CA VAL A 173 15.41 -65.80 80.88
C VAL A 173 14.22 -65.21 80.13
N GLU A 174 13.66 -65.97 79.19
CA GLU A 174 12.45 -65.68 78.44
C GLU A 174 11.25 -65.51 79.38
N GLY A 175 11.06 -66.42 80.34
CA GLY A 175 9.98 -66.37 81.32
C GLY A 175 10.05 -65.14 82.25
N ARG A 176 11.26 -64.72 82.63
CA ARG A 176 11.48 -63.46 83.37
C ARG A 176 11.26 -62.22 82.49
N GLN A 177 11.72 -62.24 81.25
CA GLN A 177 11.57 -61.13 80.31
C GLN A 177 10.09 -60.93 79.92
N CYS A 178 9.35 -62.01 79.66
CA CYS A 178 7.90 -62.03 79.43
C CYS A 178 7.15 -61.39 80.62
N ARG A 179 7.47 -61.80 81.86
CA ARG A 179 6.86 -61.22 83.07
C ARG A 179 7.25 -59.75 83.31
N SER A 180 8.47 -59.33 82.95
CA SER A 180 8.90 -57.93 83.11
C SER A 180 8.20 -56.93 82.18
N GLN A 181 7.55 -57.40 81.11
CA GLN A 181 6.78 -56.53 80.21
C GLN A 181 5.39 -56.19 80.76
N PHE A 182 4.91 -56.89 81.79
CA PHE A 182 3.63 -56.62 82.44
C PHE A 182 3.75 -55.57 83.56
N SER A 183 4.09 -54.34 83.18
CA SER A 183 3.98 -53.19 84.08
C SER A 183 2.50 -52.89 84.36
N CYS A 184 2.06 -53.00 85.61
CA CYS A 184 0.74 -52.51 86.03
C CYS A 184 0.63 -51.02 85.63
N PRO A 185 -0.44 -50.58 84.92
CA PRO A 185 -0.51 -49.24 84.35
C PRO A 185 -0.55 -48.19 85.46
N SER A 186 0.50 -47.38 85.56
CA SER A 186 0.53 -46.20 86.42
C SER A 186 -0.44 -45.14 85.89
N ASP A 187 -1.17 -44.48 86.80
CA ASP A 187 -2.03 -43.36 86.41
C ASP A 187 -1.17 -42.19 85.92
N PRO A 188 -1.26 -41.80 84.63
CA PRO A 188 -0.48 -40.69 84.08
C PRO A 188 -0.85 -39.33 84.68
N CYS A 189 -2.02 -39.21 85.32
CA CYS A 189 -2.48 -37.99 85.96
C CYS A 189 -2.08 -37.88 87.45
N SER A 190 -1.53 -38.94 88.07
CA SER A 190 -1.08 -38.91 89.48
C SER A 190 0.44 -39.11 89.66
N ALA A 191 1.21 -39.09 88.57
CA ALA A 191 2.66 -39.26 88.61
C ALA A 191 3.37 -37.97 89.05
N GLU A 192 4.51 -38.11 89.76
CA GLU A 192 5.37 -36.97 90.17
C GLU A 192 5.89 -36.16 88.97
N THR A 193 5.96 -36.76 87.78
CA THR A 193 6.11 -36.07 86.50
C THR A 193 4.79 -36.14 85.74
N PRO A 194 3.94 -35.10 85.80
CA PRO A 194 2.67 -35.10 85.07
C PRO A 194 2.92 -35.19 83.56
N ALA A 195 2.14 -36.04 82.88
CA ALA A 195 2.28 -36.22 81.43
C ALA A 195 1.79 -35.00 80.63
N CYS A 196 0.93 -34.18 81.24
CA CYS A 196 0.46 -32.90 80.71
C CYS A 196 1.36 -31.74 81.17
N ASP A 197 1.27 -30.61 80.47
CA ASP A 197 1.84 -29.34 80.92
C ASP A 197 1.18 -28.90 82.24
N SER A 198 1.91 -28.17 83.10
CA SER A 198 1.38 -27.64 84.37
C SER A 198 0.17 -26.72 84.22
N SER A 199 -0.08 -26.18 83.02
CA SER A 199 -1.23 -25.36 82.67
C SER A 199 -2.44 -26.15 82.17
N ALA A 200 -2.32 -27.46 81.94
CA ALA A 200 -3.36 -28.32 81.37
C ALA A 200 -4.01 -29.24 82.42
N VAL A 201 -5.30 -29.53 82.25
CA VAL A 201 -6.04 -30.50 83.08
C VAL A 201 -5.87 -31.90 82.49
N CYS A 202 -5.20 -32.79 83.23
CA CYS A 202 -5.09 -34.20 82.87
C CYS A 202 -6.39 -34.94 83.17
N ARG A 203 -7.04 -35.50 82.15
CA ARG A 203 -8.22 -36.38 82.29
C ARG A 203 -7.88 -37.77 81.77
N ARG A 204 -8.22 -38.80 82.55
CA ARG A 204 -8.04 -40.20 82.14
C ARG A 204 -9.03 -40.56 81.03
N THR A 205 -8.60 -41.33 80.03
CA THR A 205 -9.53 -41.96 79.08
C THR A 205 -10.29 -43.10 79.75
N ALA A 206 -11.47 -43.45 79.24
CA ALA A 206 -12.30 -44.52 79.81
C ALA A 206 -11.56 -45.87 79.89
N SER A 207 -10.68 -46.17 78.92
CA SER A 207 -9.85 -47.37 78.90
C SER A 207 -8.40 -47.08 79.35
N PRO A 208 -7.84 -47.80 80.34
CA PRO A 208 -6.42 -47.70 80.71
C PRO A 208 -5.47 -48.25 79.63
N LEU A 209 -6.00 -48.94 78.61
CA LEU A 209 -5.25 -49.51 77.49
C LEU A 209 -5.21 -48.61 76.24
N ALA A 210 -5.95 -47.50 76.22
CA ALA A 210 -5.87 -46.52 75.15
C ALA A 210 -4.43 -45.95 75.06
N ARG A 211 -3.99 -45.57 73.86
CA ARG A 211 -2.69 -44.94 73.63
C ARG A 211 -2.90 -43.62 72.87
N PRO A 212 -2.87 -42.45 73.55
CA PRO A 212 -2.63 -42.25 74.97
C PRO A 212 -3.80 -42.69 75.86
N ASN A 213 -3.51 -43.02 77.13
CA ASN A 213 -4.50 -43.39 78.17
C ASN A 213 -5.01 -42.17 78.97
N HIS A 214 -4.66 -40.96 78.53
CA HIS A 214 -5.03 -39.68 79.10
C HIS A 214 -5.13 -38.62 78.00
N ILE A 215 -5.90 -37.58 78.28
CA ILE A 215 -6.07 -36.40 77.46
C ILE A 215 -5.65 -35.20 78.31
N CYS A 216 -4.89 -34.28 77.72
CA CYS A 216 -4.50 -33.02 78.35
C CYS A 216 -5.40 -31.92 77.79
N GLU A 217 -6.41 -31.51 78.56
CA GLU A 217 -7.34 -30.46 78.16
C GLU A 217 -6.81 -29.10 78.63
N CYS A 218 -6.70 -28.14 77.70
CA CYS A 218 -6.34 -26.76 78.06
C CYS A 218 -7.55 -26.03 78.68
N PRO A 219 -7.34 -25.18 79.69
CA PRO A 219 -8.42 -24.40 80.30
C PRO A 219 -8.99 -23.38 79.32
N GLU A 220 -10.25 -22.98 79.55
CA GLU A 220 -10.98 -22.03 78.71
C GLU A 220 -10.17 -20.75 78.44
N GLY A 221 -10.14 -20.30 77.18
CA GLY A 221 -9.33 -19.16 76.76
C GLY A 221 -7.85 -19.44 76.49
N SER A 222 -7.43 -20.70 76.44
CA SER A 222 -6.08 -21.11 76.01
C SER A 222 -6.12 -22.22 74.95
N LEU A 223 -5.12 -22.23 74.05
CA LEU A 223 -5.00 -23.19 72.96
C LEU A 223 -3.64 -23.89 72.99
N GLY A 224 -3.64 -25.17 72.63
CA GLY A 224 -2.46 -26.02 72.55
C GLY A 224 -2.82 -27.49 72.75
N ASN A 225 -1.84 -28.38 72.58
CA ASN A 225 -2.04 -29.82 72.77
C ASN A 225 -2.02 -30.29 74.24
N GLY A 226 -1.84 -29.35 75.19
CA GLY A 226 -1.80 -29.61 76.63
C GLY A 226 -0.61 -30.43 77.13
N LYS A 227 0.35 -30.80 76.27
CA LYS A 227 1.54 -31.59 76.63
C LYS A 227 2.75 -30.70 76.85
N SER A 228 3.58 -31.05 77.83
CA SER A 228 4.82 -30.35 78.13
C SER A 228 5.73 -30.24 76.89
N CYS A 229 6.12 -29.01 76.52
CA CYS A 229 7.00 -28.76 75.38
C CYS A 229 8.38 -29.45 75.52
N PRO A 230 8.91 -30.12 74.47
CA PRO A 230 10.29 -30.59 74.46
C PRO A 230 11.27 -29.42 74.63
N ARG A 231 12.28 -29.56 75.51
CA ARG A 231 13.29 -28.50 75.75
C ARG A 231 14.12 -28.11 74.51
N SER A 232 14.03 -28.86 73.42
CA SER A 232 14.75 -28.66 72.15
C SER A 232 13.94 -27.94 71.05
N SER A 233 12.63 -27.68 71.22
CA SER A 233 11.81 -27.05 70.18
C SER A 233 12.12 -25.54 70.06
N ARG A 234 13.04 -25.18 69.17
CA ARG A 234 13.62 -23.83 69.04
C ARG A 234 12.67 -22.73 68.52
N LYS A 235 11.45 -23.04 68.12
CA LYS A 235 10.43 -22.05 67.73
C LYS A 235 9.07 -22.53 68.20
N ARG A 236 8.54 -21.92 69.27
CA ARG A 236 7.15 -22.13 69.69
C ARG A 236 6.27 -21.33 68.73
N LEU A 237 5.32 -21.99 68.09
CA LEU A 237 4.26 -21.29 67.36
C LEU A 237 3.25 -20.79 68.40
N GLU A 238 3.01 -19.48 68.41
CA GLU A 238 1.97 -18.89 69.25
C GLU A 238 0.61 -19.13 68.57
N PRO A 239 -0.38 -19.72 69.26
CA PRO A 239 -1.68 -19.96 68.67
C PRO A 239 -2.36 -18.63 68.36
N LYS A 240 -3.04 -18.59 67.21
CA LYS A 240 -3.89 -17.47 66.80
C LYS A 240 -5.35 -17.91 66.78
N VAL A 241 -6.24 -17.01 67.20
CA VAL A 241 -7.70 -17.12 67.00
C VAL A 241 -8.16 -16.06 66.01
N LYS A 242 -9.28 -16.32 65.35
CA LYS A 242 -9.98 -15.41 64.45
C LYS A 242 -10.50 -14.19 65.20
N TYR A 243 -11.06 -13.24 64.44
CA TYR A 243 -11.67 -12.01 64.95
C TYR A 243 -12.70 -12.21 66.10
N ASP A 244 -13.37 -13.36 66.17
CA ASP A 244 -14.29 -13.73 67.25
C ASP A 244 -13.61 -13.95 68.62
N GLY A 245 -12.27 -14.02 68.65
CA GLY A 245 -11.47 -14.26 69.85
C GLY A 245 -11.51 -15.70 70.36
N ALA A 246 -12.13 -16.64 69.63
CA ALA A 246 -12.42 -17.99 70.10
C ALA A 246 -12.08 -19.09 69.09
N THR A 247 -12.42 -18.91 67.81
CA THR A 247 -12.18 -19.92 66.78
C THR A 247 -10.71 -19.90 66.36
N PRO A 248 -9.97 -21.03 66.35
CA PRO A 248 -8.59 -21.06 65.86
C PRO A 248 -8.48 -20.60 64.39
N THR A 249 -7.40 -19.90 64.04
CA THR A 249 -7.08 -19.64 62.62
C THR A 249 -6.81 -20.95 61.89
N GLU A 250 -6.97 -20.98 60.56
CA GLU A 250 -6.75 -22.22 59.79
C GLU A 250 -5.29 -22.72 59.90
N GLU A 251 -4.32 -21.81 59.99
CA GLU A 251 -2.92 -22.12 60.33
C GLU A 251 -2.80 -22.73 61.73
N THR A 252 -3.44 -22.13 62.74
CA THR A 252 -3.42 -22.62 64.12
C THR A 252 -4.09 -23.98 64.24
N ARG A 253 -5.19 -24.23 63.53
CA ARG A 253 -5.88 -25.52 63.49
C ARG A 253 -4.95 -26.61 62.97
N ARG A 254 -4.29 -26.39 61.83
CA ARG A 254 -3.31 -27.33 61.28
C ARG A 254 -2.11 -27.53 62.22
N ALA A 255 -1.64 -26.47 62.88
CA ALA A 255 -0.54 -26.54 63.83
C ALA A 255 -0.91 -27.26 65.16
N LEU A 256 -2.17 -27.21 65.58
CA LEU A 256 -2.73 -28.01 66.68
C LEU A 256 -2.83 -29.49 66.28
N GLU A 257 -3.40 -29.78 65.11
CA GLU A 257 -3.53 -31.14 64.56
C GLU A 257 -2.16 -31.81 64.36
N ALA A 258 -1.17 -31.07 63.85
CA ALA A 258 0.22 -31.52 63.72
C ALA A 258 0.99 -31.60 65.06
N GLY A 259 0.38 -31.20 66.19
CA GLY A 259 1.00 -31.20 67.51
C GLY A 259 2.15 -30.19 67.68
N ALA A 260 2.30 -29.22 66.76
CA ALA A 260 3.38 -28.23 66.76
C ALA A 260 3.20 -27.15 67.84
N ILE A 261 1.98 -26.92 68.31
CA ILE A 261 1.67 -26.02 69.43
C ILE A 261 1.58 -26.85 70.72
N CYS A 262 2.66 -26.82 71.50
CA CYS A 262 2.79 -27.52 72.79
C CYS A 262 2.46 -26.60 74.00
N GLY A 263 2.10 -27.22 75.12
CA GLY A 263 1.57 -26.54 76.31
C GLY A 263 0.13 -26.05 76.13
N CYS A 264 -0.29 -25.12 76.98
CA CYS A 264 -1.50 -24.31 76.79
C CYS A 264 -1.11 -22.84 76.79
N ASN A 265 -1.20 -22.19 75.62
CA ASN A 265 -0.81 -20.80 75.44
C ASN A 265 -2.07 -19.95 75.23
N LYS A 266 -2.10 -18.74 75.79
CA LYS A 266 -3.18 -17.78 75.51
C LYS A 266 -3.05 -17.34 74.04
N PRO A 267 -4.07 -17.52 73.19
CA PRO A 267 -3.94 -17.16 71.79
C PRO A 267 -3.92 -15.65 71.58
N THR A 268 -3.25 -15.24 70.50
CA THR A 268 -3.35 -13.88 69.98
C THR A 268 -4.52 -13.80 68.99
N VAL A 269 -5.25 -12.68 68.99
CA VAL A 269 -6.33 -12.46 68.01
C VAL A 269 -5.69 -12.01 66.70
N ASP A 270 -5.82 -12.83 65.67
CA ASP A 270 -5.59 -12.42 64.29
C ASP A 270 -6.83 -11.67 63.82
N VAL A 271 -6.70 -10.35 63.79
CA VAL A 271 -7.83 -9.42 63.67
C VAL A 271 -8.50 -9.51 62.28
N CYS A 272 -7.82 -10.12 61.30
CA CYS A 272 -8.31 -10.25 59.92
C CYS A 272 -8.74 -11.67 59.51
N ASP A 273 -8.28 -12.74 60.17
CA ASP A 273 -8.86 -14.07 59.92
C ASP A 273 -10.27 -14.15 60.52
N GLY A 274 -11.26 -14.52 59.69
CA GLY A 274 -12.67 -14.53 60.06
C GLY A 274 -13.37 -13.17 60.02
N PHE A 275 -12.68 -12.09 59.65
CA PHE A 275 -13.37 -10.86 59.21
C PHE A 275 -14.15 -11.14 57.91
N PRO A 276 -15.33 -10.53 57.67
CA PRO A 276 -16.02 -10.69 56.39
C PRO A 276 -15.10 -10.34 55.22
N LYS A 277 -15.21 -11.07 54.10
CA LYS A 277 -14.51 -10.66 52.88
C LYS A 277 -14.91 -9.24 52.55
N CYS A 278 -13.92 -8.39 52.29
CA CYS A 278 -14.16 -7.01 51.93
C CYS A 278 -15.01 -6.94 50.65
N PRO A 279 -15.98 -6.02 50.58
CA PRO A 279 -16.94 -5.97 49.48
C PRO A 279 -16.31 -5.45 48.19
N GLY A 280 -15.28 -4.60 48.26
CA GLY A 280 -14.55 -4.14 47.09
C GLY A 280 -13.59 -5.19 46.56
N LYS A 281 -13.47 -5.25 45.24
CA LYS A 281 -12.38 -5.97 44.58
C LYS A 281 -11.05 -5.27 44.93
N HIS A 282 -9.99 -6.04 45.15
CA HIS A 282 -8.69 -5.54 45.65
C HIS A 282 -8.72 -4.83 47.01
N GLU A 283 -9.73 -5.08 47.84
CA GLU A 283 -9.71 -4.74 49.27
C GLU A 283 -9.19 -5.91 50.12
N GLU A 284 -8.10 -5.69 50.85
CA GLU A 284 -7.63 -6.60 51.89
C GLU A 284 -7.95 -6.06 53.28
N CYS A 285 -8.13 -6.96 54.25
CA CYS A 285 -8.26 -6.54 55.64
C CYS A 285 -6.90 -6.06 56.17
N ARG A 286 -6.82 -4.78 56.57
CA ARG A 286 -5.67 -4.22 57.29
C ARG A 286 -6.09 -3.82 58.70
N VAL A 287 -5.13 -3.91 59.62
CA VAL A 287 -5.33 -3.51 61.02
C VAL A 287 -4.97 -2.03 61.17
N ASN A 288 -5.94 -1.20 61.50
CA ASN A 288 -5.73 0.24 61.65
C ASN A 288 -4.98 0.58 62.97
N SER A 289 -4.60 1.85 63.15
CA SER A 289 -3.88 2.32 64.35
C SER A 289 -4.61 2.08 65.67
N ALA A 290 -5.93 1.84 65.65
CA ALA A 290 -6.76 1.49 66.82
C ALA A 290 -6.85 -0.03 67.06
N LYS A 291 -6.11 -0.85 66.31
CA LYS A 291 -6.16 -2.33 66.31
C LYS A 291 -7.51 -2.92 65.89
N GLN A 292 -8.27 -2.20 65.06
CA GLN A 292 -9.52 -2.69 64.46
C GLN A 292 -9.28 -3.13 63.02
N PRO A 293 -9.99 -4.16 62.52
CA PRO A 293 -9.94 -4.52 61.11
C PRO A 293 -10.67 -3.45 60.30
N GLN A 294 -10.08 -3.09 59.17
CA GLN A 294 -10.65 -2.18 58.19
C GLN A 294 -10.29 -2.69 56.80
N CYS A 295 -11.27 -2.71 55.89
CA CYS A 295 -10.99 -2.91 54.47
C CYS A 295 -10.17 -1.73 53.95
N ALA A 296 -9.02 -2.04 53.38
CA ALA A 296 -8.13 -1.09 52.75
C ALA A 296 -7.61 -1.73 51.46
N CYS A 297 -7.25 -0.90 50.49
CA CYS A 297 -6.78 -1.42 49.22
C CYS A 297 -5.48 -2.22 49.36
N GLU A 298 -5.36 -3.28 48.56
CA GLU A 298 -4.15 -4.07 48.36
C GLU A 298 -2.95 -3.17 48.01
N ALA A 299 -1.73 -3.64 48.25
CA ALA A 299 -0.53 -2.84 47.94
C ALA A 299 -0.40 -2.63 46.42
N GLY A 300 -0.43 -1.36 45.99
CA GLY A 300 -0.52 -0.95 44.57
C GLY A 300 -1.85 -0.29 44.21
N PHE A 301 -2.88 -0.48 45.05
CA PHE A 301 -4.23 0.06 44.83
C PHE A 301 -4.53 1.24 45.76
N LYS A 302 -5.31 2.20 45.26
CA LYS A 302 -5.78 3.40 45.96
C LYS A 302 -7.30 3.42 45.99
N HIS A 303 -7.88 3.90 47.09
CA HIS A 303 -9.33 4.04 47.20
C HIS A 303 -9.78 5.34 46.52
N ASP A 304 -10.53 5.21 45.44
CA ASP A 304 -11.29 6.29 44.80
C ASP A 304 -12.75 6.31 45.32
N GLU A 305 -13.31 7.50 45.56
CA GLU A 305 -14.67 7.66 46.13
C GLU A 305 -15.79 7.11 45.24
N LYS A 306 -15.56 7.01 43.92
CA LYS A 306 -16.52 6.56 42.92
C LYS A 306 -16.23 5.14 42.41
N TYR A 307 -14.96 4.75 42.35
CA TYR A 307 -14.50 3.52 41.70
C TYR A 307 -13.97 2.44 42.65
N GLY A 308 -13.89 2.71 43.97
CA GLY A 308 -13.36 1.76 44.94
C GLY A 308 -11.83 1.63 44.85
N CYS A 309 -11.29 0.45 45.10
CA CYS A 309 -9.84 0.21 45.02
C CYS A 309 -9.37 0.02 43.56
N VAL A 310 -8.72 1.04 43.03
CA VAL A 310 -8.14 1.11 41.68
C VAL A 310 -6.61 0.99 41.75
N ASP A 311 -5.99 0.23 40.86
CA ASP A 311 -4.53 0.19 40.71
C ASP A 311 -4.04 1.57 40.24
N GLU A 312 -3.05 2.12 40.93
CA GLU A 312 -2.43 3.42 40.63
C GLU A 312 -1.59 3.37 39.35
N THR A 313 -1.24 2.17 38.87
CA THR A 313 -0.41 1.96 37.69
C THR A 313 -1.19 2.31 36.40
N PRO A 314 -0.67 3.22 35.57
CA PRO A 314 -1.30 3.55 34.29
C PRO A 314 -1.25 2.36 33.30
N PRO A 315 -2.29 2.13 32.49
CA PRO A 315 -2.32 1.06 31.50
C PRO A 315 -1.16 1.16 30.51
N ILE A 316 -0.59 0.01 30.14
CA ILE A 316 0.46 -0.08 29.12
C ILE A 316 -0.21 -0.24 27.76
N LEU A 317 -0.14 0.81 26.95
CA LEU A 317 -0.60 0.80 25.56
C LEU A 317 0.48 0.21 24.65
N LYS A 318 0.16 -0.89 23.97
CA LYS A 318 1.03 -1.54 22.99
C LYS A 318 0.41 -1.39 21.61
N ILE A 319 1.03 -0.58 20.75
CA ILE A 319 0.57 -0.39 19.37
C ILE A 319 0.70 -1.73 18.65
N ARG A 320 -0.38 -2.18 17.97
CA ARG A 320 -0.34 -3.42 17.20
C ARG A 320 0.59 -3.24 16.01
N GLN A 321 1.60 -4.09 15.92
CA GLN A 321 2.56 -4.09 14.81
C GLN A 321 1.96 -4.80 13.60
N GLY A 322 2.32 -4.32 12.41
CA GLY A 322 2.02 -5.03 11.16
C GLY A 322 2.83 -6.31 11.02
N TYR A 323 2.78 -6.94 9.84
CA TYR A 323 3.55 -8.16 9.57
C TYR A 323 5.08 -7.96 9.59
N ASP A 324 5.55 -6.72 9.48
CA ASP A 324 6.97 -6.38 9.58
C ASP A 324 7.46 -6.40 11.04
N ARG A 325 8.38 -7.34 11.32
CA ARG A 325 8.78 -7.79 12.67
C ARG A 325 9.71 -6.86 13.44
N GLU A 326 9.99 -5.65 12.98
CA GLU A 326 10.84 -4.71 13.70
C GLU A 326 9.98 -3.69 14.46
N SER A 327 10.22 -3.59 15.77
CA SER A 327 9.32 -2.94 16.72
C SER A 327 9.46 -1.42 16.77
N SER A 328 9.42 -0.74 15.62
CA SER A 328 9.36 0.71 15.55
C SER A 328 7.91 1.21 15.62
N ASP A 329 7.67 2.29 16.37
CA ASP A 329 6.39 3.03 16.37
C ASP A 329 6.11 3.76 15.04
N VAL A 330 6.87 3.44 13.99
CA VAL A 330 6.77 3.99 12.64
C VAL A 330 6.24 2.91 11.71
N THR A 331 5.10 3.17 11.07
CA THR A 331 4.57 2.37 9.97
C THR A 331 4.94 3.02 8.65
N TYR A 332 5.75 2.33 7.85
CA TYR A 332 6.07 2.76 6.50
C TYR A 332 5.03 2.20 5.54
N LEU A 333 4.35 3.09 4.82
CA LEU A 333 3.49 2.75 3.71
C LEU A 333 4.11 3.32 2.43
N THR A 334 3.76 2.78 1.28
CA THR A 334 4.18 3.33 -0.02
C THR A 334 2.98 3.97 -0.71
N GLN A 335 3.20 4.91 -1.62
CA GLN A 335 2.10 5.47 -2.41
C GLN A 335 1.30 4.36 -3.09
N GLY A 336 -0.03 4.44 -3.00
CA GLY A 336 -0.94 3.43 -3.53
C GLY A 336 -1.24 2.27 -2.58
N ASN A 337 -0.59 2.18 -1.42
CA ASN A 337 -1.17 1.40 -0.33
C ASN A 337 -2.47 2.07 0.15
N ARG A 338 -3.36 1.27 0.74
CA ARG A 338 -4.46 1.73 1.58
C ARG A 338 -3.97 1.85 3.03
N TYR A 339 -4.66 2.66 3.83
CA TYR A 339 -4.30 2.85 5.24
C TYR A 339 -5.23 2.02 6.13
N GLU A 340 -4.68 0.99 6.73
CA GLU A 340 -5.40 0.12 7.66
C GLU A 340 -5.05 0.47 9.12
N GLU A 341 -6.08 0.73 9.92
CA GLU A 341 -5.94 0.99 11.34
C GLU A 341 -5.75 -0.32 12.10
N LEU A 342 -4.51 -0.59 12.55
CA LEU A 342 -4.13 -1.81 13.27
C LEU A 342 -4.64 -1.85 14.71
N GLY A 343 -4.89 -0.68 15.32
CA GLY A 343 -5.32 -0.52 16.70
C GLY A 343 -4.20 -0.62 17.75
N VAL A 344 -4.62 -0.67 19.01
CA VAL A 344 -3.76 -0.69 20.19
C VAL A 344 -4.25 -1.74 21.19
N ASP A 345 -3.34 -2.56 21.71
CA ASP A 345 -3.62 -3.45 22.83
C ASP A 345 -3.44 -2.69 24.15
N ILE A 346 -4.48 -2.70 24.98
CA ILE A 346 -4.50 -2.06 26.29
C ILE A 346 -4.21 -3.14 27.34
N VAL A 347 -3.04 -3.11 27.95
CA VAL A 347 -2.68 -4.02 29.06
C VAL A 347 -2.88 -3.29 30.38
N ASP A 348 -3.84 -3.73 31.17
CA ASP A 348 -4.25 -3.09 32.41
C ASP A 348 -4.83 -4.12 33.39
N ASP A 349 -4.40 -4.10 34.64
CA ASP A 349 -4.93 -4.98 35.70
C ASP A 349 -6.29 -4.46 36.24
N ASN A 350 -6.61 -3.17 36.04
CA ASN A 350 -7.93 -2.56 36.29
C ASN A 350 -9.00 -2.92 35.22
N ALA A 351 -8.79 -3.95 34.39
CA ALA A 351 -9.62 -4.15 33.19
C ALA A 351 -11.13 -4.25 33.47
N GLU A 352 -11.53 -4.99 34.51
CA GLU A 352 -12.86 -5.59 34.59
C GLU A 352 -14.04 -4.64 34.88
N GLU A 353 -13.87 -3.49 35.55
CA GLU A 353 -15.00 -2.79 36.20
C GLU A 353 -15.23 -1.31 35.80
N TYR A 354 -14.38 -0.70 34.98
CA TYR A 354 -14.42 0.75 34.75
C TYR A 354 -14.88 1.16 33.34
N HIS A 355 -15.64 2.25 33.27
CA HIS A 355 -15.92 2.94 32.01
C HIS A 355 -14.64 3.53 31.44
N ARG A 356 -14.33 3.19 30.20
CA ARG A 356 -13.12 3.65 29.50
C ARG A 356 -13.53 4.30 28.18
N SER A 357 -12.80 5.33 27.81
CA SER A 357 -12.84 5.89 26.46
C SER A 357 -11.47 5.75 25.81
N LEU A 358 -11.47 5.25 24.57
CA LEU A 358 -10.31 5.20 23.69
C LEU A 358 -10.58 6.22 22.59
N LYS A 359 -9.78 7.28 22.59
CA LYS A 359 -9.80 8.30 21.55
C LYS A 359 -8.65 8.01 20.58
N ILE A 360 -8.98 7.85 19.30
CA ILE A 360 -8.03 7.66 18.20
C ILE A 360 -8.09 8.93 17.34
N SER A 361 -7.11 9.81 17.53
CA SER A 361 -7.04 11.10 16.83
C SER A 361 -5.94 11.11 15.78
N TYR A 362 -6.28 11.59 14.58
CA TYR A 362 -5.37 11.67 13.43
C TYR A 362 -4.88 13.10 13.21
N SER A 363 -3.57 13.30 13.10
CA SER A 363 -2.99 14.65 12.91
C SER A 363 -3.39 15.29 11.57
N ARG A 364 -3.80 14.47 10.59
CA ARG A 364 -4.39 14.87 9.31
C ARG A 364 -5.64 14.03 9.08
N PRO A 365 -6.66 14.53 8.36
CA PRO A 365 -7.79 13.71 7.96
C PRO A 365 -7.31 12.51 7.15
N LEU A 366 -7.87 11.32 7.38
CA LEU A 366 -7.49 10.14 6.60
C LEU A 366 -7.91 10.33 5.13
N PRO A 367 -7.00 10.17 4.15
CA PRO A 367 -7.36 10.16 2.74
C PRO A 367 -8.20 8.93 2.40
N GLN A 368 -9.06 9.07 1.39
CA GLN A 368 -9.90 7.97 0.90
C GLN A 368 -9.12 7.07 -0.05
N GLY A 369 -9.29 5.76 0.09
CA GLY A 369 -8.70 4.78 -0.83
C GLY A 369 -7.16 4.84 -0.82
N CYS A 370 -6.58 5.14 -1.99
CA CYS A 370 -5.15 5.09 -2.19
C CYS A 370 -4.41 6.29 -1.60
N LEU A 371 -3.27 6.02 -0.95
CA LEU A 371 -2.35 7.04 -0.48
C LEU A 371 -1.59 7.65 -1.67
N LEU A 372 -2.12 8.75 -2.24
CA LEU A 372 -1.53 9.41 -3.41
C LEU A 372 -0.45 10.44 -3.04
N GLU A 373 -0.63 11.16 -1.92
CA GLU A 373 0.30 12.22 -1.49
C GLU A 373 1.38 11.70 -0.54
N LEU A 374 2.60 12.23 -0.67
CA LEU A 374 3.64 12.03 0.34
C LEU A 374 3.33 12.84 1.60
N ALA A 375 2.95 12.14 2.66
CA ALA A 375 2.71 12.73 3.96
C ALA A 375 3.34 11.89 5.08
N GLU A 376 3.71 12.59 6.13
CA GLU A 376 3.85 12.04 7.47
C GLU A 376 2.64 12.51 8.29
N PHE A 377 1.97 11.56 8.94
CA PHE A 377 0.89 11.84 9.88
C PHE A 377 1.02 10.95 11.13
N TYR A 378 0.44 11.42 12.23
CA TYR A 378 0.49 10.77 13.52
C TYR A 378 -0.91 10.27 13.90
N VAL A 379 -0.94 9.10 14.54
CA VAL A 379 -2.12 8.51 15.14
C VAL A 379 -1.88 8.47 16.64
N ASP A 380 -2.60 9.32 17.36
CA ASP A 380 -2.53 9.41 18.81
C ASP A 380 -3.69 8.61 19.43
N TYR A 381 -3.36 7.49 20.07
CA TYR A 381 -4.27 6.73 20.91
C TYR A 381 -4.23 7.34 22.32
N THR A 382 -5.36 7.77 22.84
CA THR A 382 -5.50 8.26 24.21
C THR A 382 -6.53 7.42 24.95
N VAL A 383 -6.15 6.82 26.07
CA VAL A 383 -7.07 6.13 26.98
C VAL A 383 -7.24 6.99 28.23
N ALA A 384 -8.48 7.35 28.55
CA ALA A 384 -8.78 8.10 29.77
C ALA A 384 -8.73 7.19 31.00
N THR A 385 -7.96 7.60 32.01
CA THR A 385 -7.78 6.90 33.28
C THR A 385 -7.80 7.91 34.43
N PRO A 386 -8.98 8.51 34.74
CA PRO A 386 -9.09 9.67 35.63
C PRO A 386 -8.68 9.42 37.10
N TRP A 387 -8.37 8.17 37.47
CA TRP A 387 -7.85 7.81 38.78
C TRP A 387 -6.31 7.70 38.86
N THR A 388 -5.61 7.67 37.72
CA THR A 388 -4.13 7.62 37.66
C THR A 388 -3.53 9.02 37.53
N GLU A 389 -2.24 9.18 37.82
CA GLU A 389 -1.48 10.40 37.52
C GLU A 389 -0.38 10.08 36.50
N PRO A 390 -0.50 10.53 35.22
CA PRO A 390 -1.54 11.40 34.65
C PRO A 390 -2.91 10.73 34.46
N GLU A 391 -3.97 11.55 34.35
CA GLU A 391 -5.38 11.15 34.16
C GLU A 391 -5.68 10.47 32.80
N PHE A 392 -4.66 10.29 31.96
CA PHE A 392 -4.76 9.60 30.66
C PHE A 392 -3.41 9.06 30.24
N VAL A 393 -3.42 7.95 29.51
CA VAL A 393 -2.21 7.40 28.85
C VAL A 393 -2.31 7.66 27.35
N ARG A 394 -1.17 7.99 26.72
CA ARG A 394 -1.08 8.15 25.26
C ARG A 394 -0.02 7.25 24.66
N ALA A 395 -0.34 6.69 23.50
CA ALA A 395 0.61 6.08 22.58
C ALA A 395 0.50 6.78 21.22
N ARG A 396 1.62 6.98 20.55
CA ARG A 396 1.68 7.62 19.23
C ARG A 396 2.28 6.66 18.23
N ARG A 397 1.59 6.45 17.12
CA ARG A 397 2.16 5.84 15.91
C ARG A 397 2.45 6.92 14.88
N THR A 398 3.62 6.88 14.26
CA THR A 398 3.96 7.70 13.09
C THR A 398 3.69 6.88 11.83
N VAL A 399 3.00 7.44 10.85
CA VAL A 399 2.76 6.83 9.55
C VAL A 399 3.50 7.66 8.49
N VAL A 400 4.42 7.02 7.78
CA VAL A 400 5.26 7.66 6.75
C VAL A 400 4.93 7.07 5.39
N ILE A 401 4.42 7.89 4.49
CA ILE A 401 4.15 7.50 3.10
C ILE A 401 5.41 7.75 2.26
N GLN A 402 5.97 6.68 1.69
CA GLN A 402 7.18 6.69 0.88
C GLN A 402 6.86 6.81 -0.62
N ASN A 403 7.80 7.41 -1.36
CA ASN A 403 7.70 7.57 -2.81
C ASN A 403 7.71 6.23 -3.55
N VAL A 404 6.77 6.06 -4.48
CA VAL A 404 6.80 4.96 -5.46
C VAL A 404 7.06 5.53 -6.83
N ASN A 405 8.02 4.95 -7.53
CA ASN A 405 8.34 5.31 -8.90
C ASN A 405 7.18 4.93 -9.84
N GLU A 406 6.30 5.89 -10.15
CA GLU A 406 5.10 5.68 -10.98
C GLU A 406 5.44 5.21 -12.39
N CYS A 407 6.62 5.61 -12.89
CA CYS A 407 7.17 5.17 -14.18
C CYS A 407 7.46 3.66 -14.28
N LYS A 408 7.44 2.92 -13.16
CA LYS A 408 7.56 1.45 -13.12
C LYS A 408 6.21 0.75 -12.90
N ILE A 409 5.18 1.46 -12.45
CA ILE A 409 3.84 0.90 -12.26
C ILE A 409 3.24 0.64 -13.64
N LYS A 410 2.70 -0.57 -13.84
CA LYS A 410 2.07 -0.97 -15.10
C LYS A 410 0.55 -0.97 -14.93
N VAL A 411 -0.16 -0.63 -16.00
CA VAL A 411 -1.60 -0.93 -16.10
C VAL A 411 -1.79 -2.43 -15.84
N GLY A 412 -2.48 -2.80 -14.76
CA GLY A 412 -2.74 -4.19 -14.38
C GLY A 412 -1.79 -4.82 -13.35
N SER A 413 -0.80 -4.11 -12.79
CA SER A 413 -0.22 -4.53 -11.48
C SER A 413 -1.19 -4.22 -10.34
N GLU A 414 -1.12 -4.90 -9.20
CA GLU A 414 -2.04 -4.71 -8.05
C GLU A 414 -2.23 -3.23 -7.66
N ILE A 415 -1.13 -2.49 -7.48
CA ILE A 415 -1.17 -1.04 -7.21
C ILE A 415 -1.83 -0.26 -8.38
N GLY A 416 -1.64 -0.70 -9.63
CA GLY A 416 -2.17 -0.05 -10.82
C GLY A 416 -3.62 -0.43 -11.17
N THR A 417 -4.17 -1.51 -10.59
CA THR A 417 -5.61 -1.82 -10.64
C THR A 417 -6.35 -1.06 -9.55
N ASP A 418 -5.76 -0.96 -8.37
CA ASP A 418 -6.40 -0.40 -7.19
C ASP A 418 -6.28 1.13 -7.14
N CYS A 419 -5.21 1.68 -7.73
CA CYS A 419 -4.85 3.10 -7.74
C CYS A 419 -4.48 3.58 -9.17
N PRO A 420 -5.46 3.71 -10.09
CA PRO A 420 -5.23 4.08 -11.49
C PRO A 420 -4.69 5.51 -11.71
N GLU A 421 -4.62 6.32 -10.66
CA GLU A 421 -4.00 7.66 -10.61
C GLU A 421 -2.47 7.59 -10.60
N LEU A 422 -1.88 6.55 -9.97
CA LEU A 422 -0.42 6.35 -9.88
C LEU A 422 0.18 5.67 -11.12
N VAL A 423 -0.65 5.25 -12.07
CA VAL A 423 -0.15 4.66 -13.31
C VAL A 423 0.29 5.79 -14.24
N ALA A 424 1.58 5.84 -14.57
CA ALA A 424 2.14 6.91 -15.40
C ALA A 424 1.50 6.97 -16.80
N ARG A 425 0.79 8.08 -17.10
CA ARG A 425 0.06 8.28 -18.37
C ARG A 425 0.85 9.06 -19.42
N CYS A 426 2.14 8.81 -19.54
CA CYS A 426 2.96 9.43 -20.58
C CYS A 426 2.62 8.91 -21.98
N ASP A 427 2.79 9.76 -22.99
CA ASP A 427 2.61 9.39 -24.39
C ASP A 427 3.83 8.66 -24.96
N VAL A 428 4.05 7.44 -24.48
CA VAL A 428 5.18 6.59 -24.87
C VAL A 428 5.14 6.24 -26.36
N ASP A 429 3.96 6.23 -26.98
CA ASP A 429 3.82 6.00 -28.41
C ASP A 429 4.45 7.17 -29.20
N ASP A 430 4.25 8.40 -28.72
CA ASP A 430 4.89 9.62 -29.23
C ASP A 430 6.25 9.94 -28.56
N GLY A 431 6.86 8.92 -27.96
CA GLY A 431 8.24 8.97 -27.45
C GLY A 431 8.43 9.66 -26.10
N ALA A 432 7.34 10.05 -25.42
CA ALA A 432 7.42 10.70 -24.11
C ALA A 432 8.07 9.77 -23.07
N LYS A 433 9.08 10.29 -22.38
CA LYS A 433 9.80 9.58 -21.32
C LYS A 433 9.25 9.99 -19.95
N CYS A 434 8.79 9.01 -19.17
CA CYS A 434 8.39 9.23 -17.79
C CYS A 434 9.62 9.54 -16.90
N LEU A 435 9.49 10.57 -16.07
CA LEU A 435 10.41 10.99 -15.03
C LEU A 435 9.72 10.94 -13.66
N ASP A 436 10.22 10.07 -12.79
CA ASP A 436 9.86 9.93 -11.38
C ASP A 436 10.26 11.21 -10.61
N LEU A 437 9.30 11.84 -9.95
CA LEU A 437 9.49 12.98 -9.05
C LEU A 437 9.14 12.55 -7.62
N ASN A 438 9.45 13.39 -6.62
CA ASN A 438 9.14 13.03 -5.24
C ASN A 438 7.66 13.34 -4.91
N GLY A 439 6.79 12.36 -5.12
CA GLY A 439 5.36 12.36 -4.84
C GLY A 439 4.47 12.53 -6.08
N SER A 440 5.07 12.47 -7.27
CA SER A 440 4.38 12.58 -8.55
C SER A 440 5.31 12.14 -9.69
N TYR A 441 4.83 12.18 -10.92
CA TYR A 441 5.66 11.98 -12.11
C TYR A 441 5.43 13.07 -13.14
N SER A 442 6.43 13.27 -14.01
CA SER A 442 6.32 14.15 -15.18
C SER A 442 6.67 13.39 -16.45
N CYS A 443 6.13 13.84 -17.58
CA CYS A 443 6.41 13.27 -18.89
C CYS A 443 7.27 14.24 -19.70
N GLN A 444 8.48 13.82 -20.06
CA GLN A 444 9.39 14.63 -20.86
C GLN A 444 9.34 14.22 -22.33
N CYS A 445 8.99 15.16 -23.20
CA CYS A 445 9.05 14.96 -24.64
C CYS A 445 10.50 14.90 -25.16
N PRO A 446 10.79 14.06 -26.17
CA PRO A 446 12.12 13.96 -26.77
C PRO A 446 12.47 15.22 -27.57
N ASP A 447 13.78 15.43 -27.78
CA ASP A 447 14.30 16.55 -28.59
C ASP A 447 13.63 16.59 -29.98
N GLY A 448 13.19 17.77 -30.39
CA GLY A 448 12.45 17.98 -31.65
C GLY A 448 10.92 17.89 -31.52
N THR A 449 10.40 17.48 -30.36
CA THR A 449 8.95 17.50 -30.08
C THR A 449 8.62 18.49 -28.96
N ALA A 450 7.37 18.93 -28.89
CA ALA A 450 6.86 19.80 -27.83
C ALA A 450 5.46 19.40 -27.36
N GLY A 451 5.19 19.69 -26.09
CA GLY A 451 3.95 19.35 -25.41
C GLY A 451 4.21 19.13 -23.91
N ASP A 452 3.19 18.66 -23.21
CA ASP A 452 3.28 18.19 -21.82
C ASP A 452 3.66 16.71 -21.72
N GLY A 453 3.67 15.97 -22.83
CA GLY A 453 4.05 14.55 -22.89
C GLY A 453 3.06 13.60 -22.23
N PHE A 454 1.92 14.08 -21.75
CA PHE A 454 0.87 13.24 -21.17
C PHE A 454 -0.17 12.87 -22.22
N LYS A 455 -0.71 11.65 -22.12
CA LYS A 455 -1.95 11.26 -22.80
C LYS A 455 -3.13 11.98 -22.14
N LYS A 456 -4.15 12.29 -22.93
CA LYS A 456 -5.38 12.94 -22.45
C LYS A 456 -6.07 12.12 -21.36
N ILE A 457 -6.26 12.73 -20.19
CA ILE A 457 -6.96 12.16 -19.04
C ILE A 457 -8.41 12.66 -19.07
N GLU A 458 -9.38 11.75 -19.18
CA GLU A 458 -10.81 12.11 -19.23
C GLU A 458 -11.38 12.47 -17.85
N SER A 459 -10.88 11.83 -16.79
CA SER A 459 -11.25 12.07 -15.40
C SER A 459 -10.15 11.57 -14.45
N GLY A 460 -9.92 12.28 -13.35
CA GLY A 460 -8.96 11.91 -12.30
C GLY A 460 -8.17 13.11 -11.77
N LEU A 461 -7.27 12.85 -10.81
CA LEU A 461 -6.26 13.82 -10.40
C LEU A 461 -5.29 14.08 -11.56
N MET A 462 -5.00 15.35 -11.81
CA MET A 462 -4.04 15.77 -12.84
C MET A 462 -2.63 15.83 -12.23
N PRO A 463 -1.63 15.12 -12.78
CA PRO A 463 -0.25 15.17 -12.28
C PRO A 463 0.38 16.54 -12.53
N GLU A 464 1.49 16.82 -11.82
CA GLU A 464 2.19 18.10 -11.97
C GLU A 464 2.71 18.29 -13.41
N GLY A 465 2.45 19.46 -14.00
CA GLY A 465 2.81 19.76 -15.39
C GLY A 465 1.81 19.31 -16.46
N TYR A 466 0.71 18.63 -16.10
CA TYR A 466 -0.35 18.28 -17.05
C TYR A 466 -1.02 19.55 -17.63
N ASN A 467 -1.00 19.69 -18.95
CA ASN A 467 -1.53 20.84 -19.70
C ASN A 467 -2.61 20.39 -20.70
N GLY A 468 -3.51 19.53 -20.24
CA GLY A 468 -4.63 19.01 -21.04
C GLY A 468 -4.34 17.73 -21.81
N GLY A 469 -3.15 17.14 -21.67
CA GLY A 469 -2.76 15.90 -22.34
C GLY A 469 -2.53 16.14 -23.82
N SER A 470 -1.62 17.07 -24.11
CA SER A 470 -1.21 17.49 -25.45
C SER A 470 -0.27 16.51 -26.16
N GLY A 471 0.22 15.48 -25.45
CA GLY A 471 1.16 14.49 -25.97
C GLY A 471 2.54 15.10 -26.28
N CYS A 472 3.25 14.49 -27.22
CA CYS A 472 4.49 15.05 -27.79
C CYS A 472 4.31 15.26 -29.29
N ARG A 473 4.04 16.50 -29.70
CA ARG A 473 3.86 16.87 -31.11
C ARG A 473 5.21 17.23 -31.73
N ASP A 474 5.49 16.75 -32.94
CA ASP A 474 6.67 17.19 -33.68
C ASP A 474 6.62 18.70 -33.96
N ILE A 475 7.73 19.38 -33.74
CA ILE A 475 7.93 20.82 -34.04
C ILE A 475 9.13 21.06 -34.94
N THR A 476 9.80 20.00 -35.42
CA THR A 476 10.91 20.15 -36.35
C THR A 476 10.39 20.40 -37.77
N PRO A 477 10.78 21.50 -38.43
CA PRO A 477 10.38 21.72 -39.81
C PRO A 477 11.14 20.74 -40.72
N PRO A 478 10.47 20.09 -41.68
CA PRO A 478 11.12 19.17 -42.61
C PRO A 478 12.18 19.86 -43.46
N VAL A 479 13.21 19.11 -43.86
CA VAL A 479 14.37 19.64 -44.60
C VAL A 479 14.28 19.24 -46.07
N ILE A 480 14.20 20.26 -46.93
CA ILE A 480 14.25 20.10 -48.39
C ILE A 480 15.69 20.20 -48.90
N ARG A 481 16.08 19.28 -49.78
CA ARG A 481 17.35 19.29 -50.52
C ARG A 481 17.12 19.16 -52.03
N LEU A 482 17.47 20.20 -52.79
CA LEU A 482 17.46 20.13 -54.25
C LEU A 482 18.54 19.15 -54.77
N LEU A 483 18.15 18.37 -55.79
CA LEU A 483 19.03 17.48 -56.54
C LEU A 483 19.18 17.99 -57.98
N GLY A 484 20.35 17.76 -58.60
CA GLY A 484 20.68 18.28 -59.93
C GLY A 484 21.13 19.77 -59.93
N PRO A 485 21.17 20.42 -61.10
CA PRO A 485 21.73 21.76 -61.25
C PRO A 485 20.84 22.86 -60.66
N ASN A 486 21.49 23.85 -60.03
CA ASN A 486 20.90 25.11 -59.57
C ASN A 486 21.97 26.22 -59.72
N PRO A 487 21.79 27.23 -60.59
CA PRO A 487 20.66 27.44 -61.48
C PRO A 487 20.54 26.36 -62.56
N LYS A 488 19.30 26.10 -62.99
CA LYS A 488 18.99 25.30 -64.18
C LYS A 488 19.00 26.23 -65.41
N LYS A 489 19.92 25.99 -66.33
CA LYS A 489 20.01 26.76 -67.58
C LYS A 489 19.21 26.08 -68.70
N PHE A 490 18.38 26.86 -69.39
CA PHE A 490 17.73 26.47 -70.64
C PHE A 490 18.29 27.32 -71.78
N GLN A 491 18.75 26.66 -72.84
CA GLN A 491 19.28 27.34 -74.02
C GLN A 491 18.18 27.44 -75.07
N VAL A 492 17.83 28.68 -75.44
CA VAL A 492 16.80 28.99 -76.44
C VAL A 492 17.47 29.64 -77.64
N GLY A 493 17.05 29.27 -78.85
CA GLY A 493 17.57 29.87 -80.07
C GLY A 493 17.25 31.36 -80.13
N LYS A 494 18.28 32.21 -80.05
CA LYS A 494 18.18 33.65 -80.27
C LYS A 494 17.55 33.91 -81.65
N ALA A 495 16.51 34.73 -81.71
CA ALA A 495 15.68 34.92 -82.90
C ALA A 495 16.32 35.82 -83.99
N GLY A 496 17.61 35.61 -84.29
CA GLY A 496 18.36 36.37 -85.30
C GLY A 496 17.79 36.28 -86.72
N SER A 497 16.93 35.29 -87.00
CA SER A 497 16.16 35.22 -88.25
C SER A 497 15.10 36.31 -88.40
N ILE A 498 14.60 36.91 -87.31
CA ILE A 498 13.65 38.04 -87.38
C ILE A 498 14.36 39.28 -87.93
N GLN A 499 15.59 39.55 -87.50
CA GLN A 499 16.42 40.62 -88.05
C GLN A 499 16.84 40.36 -89.52
N GLY A 500 17.05 39.10 -89.91
CA GLY A 500 17.27 38.74 -91.32
C GLY A 500 16.05 38.92 -92.23
N VAL A 501 14.83 38.91 -91.67
CA VAL A 501 13.56 39.10 -92.42
C VAL A 501 13.11 40.57 -92.40
N LEU A 502 13.49 41.36 -91.39
CA LEU A 502 13.20 42.79 -91.26
C LEU A 502 14.36 43.69 -91.72
N ALA A 503 15.19 43.22 -92.66
CA ALA A 503 16.48 43.80 -93.05
C ALA A 503 16.41 45.14 -93.85
N GLU A 504 15.38 45.95 -93.65
CA GLU A 504 15.39 47.37 -94.03
C GLU A 504 15.76 48.20 -92.79
N GLU A 505 16.83 49.01 -92.86
CA GLU A 505 17.40 49.81 -91.77
C GLU A 505 16.54 51.05 -91.41
N ASN A 506 15.24 50.86 -91.24
CA ASN A 506 14.29 51.92 -90.86
C ASN A 506 14.05 51.85 -89.35
N GLU A 507 13.96 52.99 -88.64
CA GLU A 507 13.76 53.00 -87.17
C GLU A 507 12.51 52.21 -86.73
N GLU A 508 11.48 52.17 -87.59
CA GLU A 508 10.26 51.40 -87.38
C GLU A 508 10.49 49.87 -87.41
N SER A 509 11.44 49.36 -88.20
CA SER A 509 11.75 47.92 -88.24
C SER A 509 12.47 47.47 -86.98
N VAL A 510 13.35 48.31 -86.43
CA VAL A 510 14.03 48.11 -85.14
C VAL A 510 13.01 48.07 -84.00
N ALA A 511 12.11 49.06 -83.92
CA ALA A 511 11.07 49.10 -82.90
C ALA A 511 10.10 47.88 -82.98
N ARG A 512 9.76 47.43 -84.20
CA ARG A 512 8.99 46.19 -84.39
C ARG A 512 9.77 44.95 -83.97
N ALA A 513 11.07 44.86 -84.25
CA ALA A 513 11.92 43.76 -83.82
C ALA A 513 12.03 43.69 -82.29
N GLU A 514 12.23 44.83 -81.60
CA GLU A 514 12.21 44.89 -80.13
C GLU A 514 10.86 44.47 -79.55
N THR A 515 9.75 44.89 -80.17
CA THR A 515 8.40 44.48 -79.76
C THR A 515 8.19 42.97 -79.89
N LEU A 516 8.68 42.35 -80.97
CA LEU A 516 8.62 40.90 -81.17
C LEU A 516 9.52 40.14 -80.18
N LEU A 517 10.72 40.65 -79.87
CA LEU A 517 11.61 40.08 -78.87
C LEU A 517 11.01 40.19 -77.45
N ALA A 518 10.35 41.29 -77.12
CA ALA A 518 9.61 41.43 -75.86
C ALA A 518 8.43 40.45 -75.78
N LEU A 519 7.69 40.26 -76.87
CA LEU A 519 6.60 39.28 -76.96
C LEU A 519 7.12 37.84 -76.78
N GLN A 520 8.23 37.48 -77.44
CA GLN A 520 8.89 36.18 -77.30
C GLN A 520 9.39 35.96 -75.86
N ARG A 521 10.06 36.94 -75.24
CA ARG A 521 10.50 36.84 -73.84
C ARG A 521 9.33 36.74 -72.85
N SER A 522 8.17 37.30 -73.19
CA SER A 522 6.94 37.11 -72.42
C SER A 522 6.34 35.70 -72.58
N SER A 523 6.59 35.01 -73.70
CA SER A 523 6.16 33.61 -73.86
C SER A 523 6.97 32.67 -72.98
N TYR A 524 8.28 32.90 -72.83
CA TYR A 524 9.16 32.04 -72.03
C TYR A 524 8.64 31.76 -70.61
N GLY A 525 8.02 32.76 -69.95
CA GLY A 525 7.42 32.56 -68.62
C GLY A 525 6.21 31.61 -68.64
N ARG A 526 5.41 31.64 -69.72
CA ARG A 526 4.31 30.70 -69.95
C ARG A 526 4.85 29.32 -70.32
N ASP A 527 5.76 29.26 -71.29
CA ASP A 527 6.37 28.01 -71.74
C ASP A 527 7.08 27.27 -70.58
N LEU A 528 7.72 28.02 -69.67
CA LEU A 528 8.29 27.51 -68.43
C LEU A 528 7.21 27.00 -67.46
N LYS A 529 6.12 27.74 -67.26
CA LYS A 529 4.99 27.33 -66.40
C LYS A 529 4.34 26.04 -66.93
N ASP A 530 3.98 26.02 -68.21
CA ASP A 530 3.35 24.90 -68.89
C ASP A 530 4.25 23.64 -68.84
N MET A 531 5.58 23.79 -69.01
CA MET A 531 6.54 22.70 -68.83
C MET A 531 6.63 22.20 -67.38
N ILE A 532 6.66 23.11 -66.39
CA ILE A 532 6.71 22.72 -64.98
C ILE A 532 5.46 21.95 -64.59
N GLU A 533 4.28 22.42 -65.01
CA GLU A 533 2.99 21.77 -64.77
C GLU A 533 2.93 20.39 -65.46
N ALA A 534 3.24 20.32 -66.77
CA ALA A 534 3.18 19.09 -67.55
C ALA A 534 4.18 18.02 -67.11
N THR A 535 5.28 18.39 -66.46
CA THR A 535 6.35 17.47 -66.02
C THR A 535 6.46 17.33 -64.50
N ALA A 536 5.59 17.99 -63.74
CA ALA A 536 5.71 18.17 -62.28
C ALA A 536 7.16 18.55 -61.90
N GLY A 537 7.72 19.55 -62.59
CA GLY A 537 9.07 20.07 -62.40
C GLY A 537 10.24 19.11 -62.72
N ALA A 538 10.00 17.92 -63.27
CA ALA A 538 11.05 16.92 -63.53
C ALA A 538 12.16 17.43 -64.47
N GLU A 539 11.81 18.26 -65.45
CA GLU A 539 12.78 18.87 -66.39
C GLU A 539 13.75 19.85 -65.70
N LEU A 540 13.37 20.39 -64.53
CA LEU A 540 14.21 21.34 -63.79
C LEU A 540 15.47 20.71 -63.21
N CYS A 541 15.47 19.40 -62.94
CA CYS A 541 16.68 18.66 -62.57
C CYS A 541 17.23 17.76 -63.68
N ALA A 542 16.54 17.63 -64.82
CA ALA A 542 17.03 16.83 -65.95
C ALA A 542 18.43 17.31 -66.35
N THR A 543 19.35 16.35 -66.50
CA THR A 543 20.73 16.59 -66.90
C THR A 543 21.02 15.90 -68.22
N SER A 544 22.17 16.24 -68.82
CA SER A 544 22.70 15.51 -69.97
C SER A 544 22.84 14.01 -69.70
N LEU A 545 23.19 13.61 -68.48
CA LEU A 545 23.36 12.20 -68.09
C LEU A 545 22.05 11.51 -67.69
N LYS A 546 21.08 12.26 -67.16
CA LYS A 546 19.73 11.79 -66.79
C LYS A 546 18.68 12.70 -67.45
N PRO A 547 18.37 12.48 -68.75
CA PRO A 547 17.42 13.31 -69.49
C PRO A 547 15.96 12.96 -69.19
N LYS A 548 15.70 11.80 -68.58
CA LYS A 548 14.35 11.36 -68.15
C LYS A 548 14.32 11.25 -66.62
N SER A 549 14.42 12.38 -65.94
CA SER A 549 14.18 12.45 -64.50
C SER A 549 12.69 12.27 -64.19
N ARG A 550 12.39 11.73 -63.01
CA ARG A 550 11.06 11.81 -62.37
C ARG A 550 11.05 13.00 -61.38
N PRO A 551 9.88 13.52 -60.98
CA PRO A 551 9.80 14.59 -59.97
C PRO A 551 10.60 14.29 -58.69
N GLY A 552 10.44 13.07 -58.14
CA GLY A 552 11.18 12.61 -56.97
C GLY A 552 12.68 12.33 -57.19
N ASP A 553 13.21 12.46 -58.41
CA ASP A 553 14.65 12.47 -58.65
C ASP A 553 15.26 13.89 -58.49
N CYS A 554 14.41 14.93 -58.51
CA CYS A 554 14.83 16.33 -58.53
C CYS A 554 15.00 16.94 -57.14
N ILE A 555 14.49 16.28 -56.13
CA ILE A 555 14.43 16.78 -54.76
C ILE A 555 14.46 15.58 -53.83
N ALA A 556 15.02 15.77 -52.65
CA ALA A 556 14.82 14.89 -51.52
C ALA A 556 14.29 15.75 -50.37
N ALA A 557 13.17 15.37 -49.77
CA ALA A 557 12.66 16.00 -48.56
C ALA A 557 12.64 14.95 -47.45
N TYR A 558 13.21 15.28 -46.30
CA TYR A 558 13.21 14.39 -45.15
C TYR A 558 12.87 15.14 -43.88
N ASP A 559 12.08 14.47 -43.05
CA ASP A 559 11.73 14.91 -41.71
C ASP A 559 12.56 14.11 -40.68
N SER A 560 12.86 14.70 -39.53
CA SER A 560 13.74 14.13 -38.50
C SER A 560 13.02 13.89 -37.18
N THR A 561 11.89 13.19 -37.27
CA THR A 561 11.05 12.78 -36.14
C THR A 561 11.82 11.98 -35.08
N PHE A 562 11.29 11.90 -33.86
CA PHE A 562 11.82 11.05 -32.79
C PHE A 562 11.89 9.55 -33.15
N ARG A 563 11.07 9.08 -34.11
CA ARG A 563 11.10 7.69 -34.62
C ARG A 563 12.20 7.46 -35.67
N GLY A 564 12.91 8.52 -36.07
CA GLY A 564 13.93 8.51 -37.12
C GLY A 564 13.52 9.32 -38.34
N LYS A 565 14.27 9.16 -39.43
CA LYS A 565 14.06 9.96 -40.64
C LYS A 565 12.93 9.43 -41.50
N VAL A 566 11.95 10.28 -41.77
CA VAL A 566 10.81 9.99 -42.67
C VAL A 566 11.06 10.66 -44.02
N ASP A 567 10.86 9.93 -45.12
CA ASP A 567 10.98 10.47 -46.48
C ASP A 567 9.67 11.15 -46.90
N LEU A 568 9.72 12.46 -47.11
CA LEU A 568 8.61 13.29 -47.57
C LEU A 568 8.73 13.69 -49.05
N THR A 569 9.69 13.13 -49.79
CA THR A 569 10.00 13.50 -51.19
C THR A 569 8.79 13.45 -52.12
N SER A 570 7.86 12.51 -51.90
CA SER A 570 6.63 12.38 -52.67
C SER A 570 5.56 13.43 -52.37
N ARG A 571 5.70 14.18 -51.27
CA ARG A 571 4.75 15.22 -50.80
C ARG A 571 5.17 16.64 -51.15
N VAL A 572 6.35 16.82 -51.73
CA VAL A 572 6.86 18.14 -52.12
C VAL A 572 5.93 18.75 -53.17
N VAL A 573 5.37 19.91 -52.86
CA VAL A 573 4.61 20.74 -53.78
C VAL A 573 5.58 21.69 -54.48
N ILE A 574 5.42 21.81 -55.80
CA ILE A 574 6.19 22.76 -56.62
C ILE A 574 5.25 23.92 -56.96
N GLY A 575 5.58 25.12 -56.48
CA GLY A 575 4.77 26.30 -56.72
C GLY A 575 5.06 26.96 -58.08
N GLU A 576 4.34 28.04 -58.37
CA GLU A 576 4.48 28.75 -59.66
C GLU A 576 5.84 29.44 -59.80
N ALA A 577 6.37 29.47 -61.04
CA ALA A 577 7.63 30.12 -61.35
C ALA A 577 7.52 31.66 -61.26
N VAL A 578 8.23 32.25 -60.29
CA VAL A 578 8.27 33.71 -60.07
C VAL A 578 9.41 34.32 -60.88
N GLN A 579 9.08 35.25 -61.78
CA GLN A 579 10.09 35.96 -62.57
C GLN A 579 10.91 36.92 -61.70
N GLN A 580 12.24 36.85 -61.80
CA GLN A 580 13.19 37.77 -61.15
C GLN A 580 13.79 38.78 -62.13
N GLY A 581 13.88 38.41 -63.40
CA GLY A 581 14.46 39.25 -64.45
C GLY A 581 13.99 38.83 -65.84
N PRO A 582 14.42 39.52 -66.90
CA PRO A 582 13.94 39.29 -68.27
C PRO A 582 14.15 37.86 -68.78
N LEU A 583 15.16 37.17 -68.25
CA LEU A 583 15.56 35.81 -68.59
C LEU A 583 15.85 34.96 -67.33
N SER A 584 15.29 35.33 -66.17
CA SER A 584 15.48 34.58 -64.92
C SER A 584 14.20 34.43 -64.10
N TRP A 585 13.99 33.23 -63.58
CA TRP A 585 12.85 32.83 -62.75
C TRP A 585 13.33 32.05 -61.53
N ARG A 586 12.48 31.93 -60.51
CA ARG A 586 12.70 31.03 -59.37
C ARG A 586 11.45 30.18 -59.17
N VAL A 587 11.65 28.89 -58.93
CA VAL A 587 10.59 27.93 -58.66
C VAL A 587 10.67 27.55 -57.18
N PRO A 588 9.64 27.83 -56.36
CA PRO A 588 9.59 27.42 -54.97
C PRO A 588 9.24 25.93 -54.86
N TYR A 589 9.84 25.29 -53.86
CA TYR A 589 9.53 23.94 -53.43
C TYR A 589 9.17 23.99 -51.94
N ASP A 590 7.98 23.51 -51.63
CA ASP A 590 7.37 23.55 -50.32
C ASP A 590 6.96 22.13 -49.90
N VAL A 591 7.04 21.81 -48.61
CA VAL A 591 6.53 20.54 -48.07
C VAL A 591 6.11 20.74 -46.63
N SER A 592 5.03 20.08 -46.23
CA SER A 592 4.63 19.94 -44.83
C SER A 592 4.70 18.47 -44.41
N ASP A 593 5.04 18.26 -43.14
CA ASP A 593 4.98 16.94 -42.49
C ASP A 593 3.52 16.56 -42.10
N ASP A 594 3.35 15.42 -41.42
CA ASP A 594 2.06 15.01 -40.86
C ASP A 594 1.65 15.80 -39.59
N ALA A 595 2.60 16.46 -38.93
CA ALA A 595 2.35 17.31 -37.76
C ALA A 595 1.89 18.73 -38.14
N GLY A 596 1.97 19.10 -39.42
CA GLY A 596 1.64 20.43 -39.95
C GLY A 596 2.78 21.45 -39.87
N ASN A 597 4.03 21.03 -39.66
CA ASN A 597 5.19 21.92 -39.76
C ASN A 597 5.56 22.12 -41.23
N GLU A 598 5.71 23.37 -41.65
CA GLU A 598 6.12 23.73 -43.01
C GLU A 598 7.65 23.79 -43.09
N ALA A 599 8.24 23.17 -44.11
CA ALA A 599 9.64 23.36 -44.45
C ALA A 599 9.92 24.83 -44.82
N THR A 600 11.16 25.27 -44.61
CA THR A 600 11.61 26.51 -45.24
C THR A 600 11.61 26.33 -46.76
N THR A 601 10.81 27.13 -47.49
CA THR A 601 10.74 27.12 -48.96
C THR A 601 12.13 27.17 -49.59
N VAL A 602 12.46 26.13 -50.36
CA VAL A 602 13.71 26.09 -51.12
C VAL A 602 13.46 26.47 -52.57
N TRP A 603 14.28 27.36 -53.09
CA TRP A 603 14.12 27.92 -54.44
C TRP A 603 15.13 27.32 -55.40
N ARG A 604 14.66 26.86 -56.57
CA ARG A 604 15.53 26.60 -57.72
C ARG A 604 15.49 27.78 -58.68
N ASP A 605 16.66 28.30 -58.98
CA ASP A 605 16.86 29.38 -59.93
C ASP A 605 16.86 28.79 -61.35
N VAL A 606 16.20 29.47 -62.27
CA VAL A 606 16.09 29.09 -63.69
C VAL A 606 16.57 30.26 -64.53
N GLU A 607 17.54 30.00 -65.40
CA GLU A 607 18.12 30.98 -66.31
C GLU A 607 17.85 30.57 -67.76
N ILE A 608 17.38 31.50 -68.59
CA ILE A 608 17.26 31.30 -70.03
C ILE A 608 18.41 32.00 -70.75
N GLU A 609 19.16 31.23 -71.52
CA GLU A 609 20.31 31.70 -72.29
C GLU A 609 19.92 31.75 -73.78
N GLU A 610 19.85 32.95 -74.35
CA GLU A 610 19.56 33.16 -75.78
C GLU A 610 20.84 32.91 -76.60
N VAL A 611 20.98 31.70 -77.16
CA VAL A 611 22.16 31.25 -77.90
C VAL A 611 21.97 31.32 -79.41
N GLU A 612 23.04 31.60 -80.16
CA GLU A 612 22.96 31.53 -81.62
C GLU A 612 22.89 30.09 -82.12
N LEU A 613 22.09 29.84 -83.16
CA LEU A 613 21.82 28.46 -83.62
C LEU A 613 23.08 27.74 -84.14
N ALA A 614 24.11 28.49 -84.57
CA ALA A 614 25.41 27.96 -84.92
C ALA A 614 26.16 27.44 -83.67
N ASP A 615 26.29 28.30 -82.66
CA ASP A 615 26.94 27.98 -81.38
C ASP A 615 26.24 26.82 -80.67
N PHE A 616 24.90 26.81 -80.68
CA PHE A 616 24.10 25.74 -80.08
C PHE A 616 24.35 24.39 -80.76
N LYS A 617 24.39 24.34 -82.10
CA LYS A 617 24.75 23.11 -82.84
C LYS A 617 26.19 22.66 -82.55
N GLN A 618 27.12 23.61 -82.46
CA GLN A 618 28.51 23.30 -82.10
C GLN A 618 28.60 22.75 -80.67
N ALA A 619 27.92 23.36 -79.70
CA ALA A 619 27.85 22.93 -78.31
C ALA A 619 27.21 21.54 -78.15
N ILE A 620 26.10 21.25 -78.84
CA ILE A 620 25.50 19.90 -78.88
C ILE A 620 26.51 18.89 -79.42
N SER A 621 27.10 19.13 -80.60
CA SER A 621 28.03 18.17 -81.21
C SER A 621 29.30 17.93 -80.37
N ALA A 622 29.77 18.94 -79.62
CA ALA A 622 30.86 18.80 -78.65
C ALA A 622 30.40 18.01 -77.41
N GLY A 623 29.19 18.29 -76.90
CA GLY A 623 28.58 17.60 -75.77
C GLY A 623 28.30 16.12 -76.03
N GLU A 624 27.81 15.76 -77.22
CA GLU A 624 27.59 14.38 -77.68
C GLU A 624 28.92 13.61 -77.74
N ARG A 625 29.96 14.18 -78.35
CA ARG A 625 31.31 13.58 -78.36
C ARG A 625 31.86 13.37 -76.95
N SER A 626 31.58 14.30 -76.04
CA SER A 626 31.99 14.21 -74.63
C SER A 626 31.22 13.10 -73.89
N ARG A 627 29.89 13.00 -74.05
CA ARG A 627 29.10 11.89 -73.50
C ARG A 627 29.54 10.55 -74.03
N GLN A 628 29.67 10.41 -75.35
CA GLN A 628 30.07 9.15 -75.98
C GLN A 628 31.44 8.69 -75.46
N ARG A 629 32.37 9.63 -75.23
CA ARG A 629 33.65 9.34 -74.57
C ARG A 629 33.47 8.88 -73.11
N HIS A 630 32.64 9.56 -72.32
CA HIS A 630 32.35 9.16 -70.93
C HIS A 630 31.60 7.83 -70.81
N GLU A 631 30.70 7.51 -71.74
CA GLU A 631 30.02 6.22 -71.83
C GLU A 631 31.02 5.11 -72.17
N ILE A 632 31.94 5.35 -73.10
CA ILE A 632 33.05 4.43 -73.39
C ILE A 632 33.96 4.28 -72.16
N ASP A 633 34.38 5.37 -71.52
CA ASP A 633 35.27 5.31 -70.34
C ASP A 633 34.60 4.57 -69.16
N ASN A 634 33.30 4.81 -68.92
CA ASN A 634 32.54 4.10 -67.89
C ASN A 634 32.31 2.62 -68.23
N ALA A 635 32.01 2.29 -69.51
CA ALA A 635 31.86 0.91 -69.95
C ALA A 635 33.20 0.14 -69.86
N VAL A 636 34.31 0.79 -70.23
CA VAL A 636 35.68 0.25 -70.04
C VAL A 636 35.98 0.07 -68.55
N LYS A 637 35.63 1.03 -67.69
CA LYS A 637 35.82 0.92 -66.24
C LYS A 637 34.98 -0.21 -65.63
N GLN A 638 33.69 -0.32 -65.96
CA GLN A 638 32.84 -1.43 -65.52
C GLN A 638 33.34 -2.76 -66.06
N ALA A 639 33.80 -2.85 -67.31
CA ALA A 639 34.41 -4.06 -67.85
C ALA A 639 35.66 -4.44 -67.04
N LEU A 640 36.56 -3.49 -66.77
CA LEU A 640 37.76 -3.70 -65.94
C LEU A 640 37.43 -4.08 -64.49
N GLU A 641 36.40 -3.52 -63.86
CA GLU A 641 35.96 -3.88 -62.51
C GLU A 641 35.25 -5.24 -62.50
N SER A 642 34.46 -5.58 -63.53
CA SER A 642 33.86 -6.90 -63.69
C SER A 642 34.91 -7.99 -63.90
N GLU A 643 35.98 -7.70 -64.64
CA GLU A 643 37.05 -8.66 -64.89
C GLU A 643 38.02 -8.76 -63.70
N ARG A 644 38.29 -7.66 -62.98
CA ARG A 644 39.01 -7.68 -61.69
C ARG A 644 38.25 -8.43 -60.60
N SER A 645 36.92 -8.42 -60.61
CA SER A 645 36.10 -9.18 -59.65
C SER A 645 35.89 -10.64 -60.05
N ARG A 646 35.95 -10.97 -61.35
CA ARG A 646 36.07 -12.35 -61.87
C ARG A 646 37.42 -12.97 -61.56
N VAL A 647 38.50 -12.20 -61.67
CA VAL A 647 39.81 -12.55 -61.11
C VAL A 647 39.78 -12.31 -59.60
N ARG A 648 38.92 -13.06 -58.89
CA ARG A 648 39.15 -13.31 -57.46
C ARG A 648 40.58 -13.82 -57.34
N PRO A 649 41.44 -13.25 -56.46
CA PRO A 649 42.67 -13.94 -56.12
C PRO A 649 42.26 -15.31 -55.61
N ARG A 650 42.70 -16.38 -56.29
CA ARG A 650 42.59 -17.72 -55.72
C ARG A 650 43.38 -17.67 -54.43
N GLU A 651 42.67 -17.69 -53.30
CA GLU A 651 43.31 -17.89 -52.00
C GLU A 651 44.19 -19.13 -52.15
N CYS A 652 45.50 -18.94 -51.97
CA CYS A 652 46.44 -20.05 -52.03
C CYS A 652 45.95 -21.09 -51.01
N PRO A 653 45.87 -22.39 -51.38
CA PRO A 653 45.45 -23.41 -50.44
C PRO A 653 46.33 -23.30 -49.20
N VAL A 654 45.68 -23.14 -48.03
CA VAL A 654 46.37 -22.98 -46.75
C VAL A 654 47.29 -24.19 -46.57
N CYS A 655 48.61 -23.96 -46.48
CA CYS A 655 49.59 -25.02 -46.26
C CYS A 655 49.32 -25.69 -44.90
N SER A 656 48.54 -26.77 -44.89
CA SER A 656 48.07 -27.46 -43.69
C SER A 656 49.16 -28.21 -42.90
N ASN A 657 50.40 -28.20 -43.39
CA ASN A 657 51.51 -28.98 -42.86
C ASN A 657 52.48 -28.20 -41.94
N CYS A 658 52.23 -26.90 -41.67
CA CYS A 658 53.01 -26.11 -40.69
C CYS A 658 52.33 -26.06 -39.30
N ILE A 659 51.52 -27.06 -38.93
CA ILE A 659 51.04 -27.24 -37.54
C ILE A 659 52.15 -27.94 -36.76
N ALA A 660 52.85 -27.20 -35.90
CA ALA A 660 53.82 -27.78 -34.98
C ALA A 660 53.12 -28.72 -34.00
N GLN A 661 53.48 -30.01 -34.02
CA GLN A 661 53.15 -30.90 -32.92
C GLN A 661 54.03 -30.51 -31.72
N GLU A 662 53.39 -30.17 -30.59
CA GLU A 662 54.08 -29.90 -29.34
C GLU A 662 54.83 -31.17 -28.90
N GLY A 663 56.18 -31.15 -28.88
CA GLY A 663 56.93 -32.30 -28.36
C GLY A 663 58.43 -32.39 -28.64
N THR A 664 58.99 -31.72 -29.65
CA THR A 664 60.43 -31.86 -29.97
C THR A 664 61.17 -30.55 -30.26
N GLU A 665 62.33 -30.40 -29.62
CA GLU A 665 63.18 -29.21 -29.62
C GLU A 665 63.92 -28.99 -30.95
N THR A 666 63.29 -28.31 -31.91
CA THR A 666 63.91 -27.28 -32.78
C THR A 666 62.84 -26.71 -33.72
N PRO A 667 62.41 -25.45 -33.59
CA PRO A 667 61.45 -24.86 -34.52
C PRO A 667 62.11 -24.60 -35.87
N LEU A 668 61.59 -25.22 -36.94
CA LEU A 668 61.88 -24.86 -38.33
C LEU A 668 61.67 -23.34 -38.52
N THR A 669 62.60 -22.66 -39.18
CA THR A 669 62.47 -21.22 -39.36
C THR A 669 61.38 -20.92 -40.39
N ALA A 670 60.79 -19.71 -40.32
CA ALA A 670 59.72 -19.32 -41.26
C ALA A 670 60.15 -19.39 -42.75
N ASN A 671 61.46 -19.33 -43.02
CA ASN A 671 62.03 -19.51 -44.36
C ASN A 671 61.98 -20.97 -44.84
N ASP A 672 62.06 -21.94 -43.93
CA ASP A 672 62.05 -23.36 -44.27
C ASP A 672 60.62 -23.84 -44.63
N CYS A 673 59.61 -23.44 -43.84
CA CYS A 673 58.19 -23.70 -44.18
C CYS A 673 57.80 -23.01 -45.51
N THR A 674 58.30 -21.80 -45.80
CA THR A 674 58.03 -21.12 -47.09
C THR A 674 58.80 -21.70 -48.26
N ALA A 675 59.96 -22.34 -48.05
CA ALA A 675 60.64 -23.13 -49.08
C ALA A 675 59.83 -24.40 -49.43
N MET A 676 59.39 -25.17 -48.44
CA MET A 676 58.58 -26.38 -48.65
C MET A 676 57.24 -26.09 -49.34
N CYS A 677 56.50 -25.05 -48.91
CA CYS A 677 55.26 -24.64 -49.59
C CYS A 677 55.50 -24.27 -51.07
N LYS A 678 56.66 -23.71 -51.44
CA LYS A 678 56.97 -23.38 -52.84
C LYS A 678 57.22 -24.63 -53.69
N GLU A 679 57.85 -25.66 -53.15
CA GLU A 679 58.05 -26.93 -53.84
C GLU A 679 56.73 -27.71 -54.03
N GLU A 680 55.88 -27.79 -52.99
CA GLU A 680 54.56 -28.44 -53.13
C GLU A 680 53.64 -27.69 -54.09
N VAL A 681 53.59 -26.35 -54.05
CA VAL A 681 52.76 -25.56 -54.98
C VAL A 681 53.26 -25.68 -56.42
N ALA A 682 54.58 -25.75 -56.65
CA ALA A 682 55.13 -26.02 -57.98
C ALA A 682 54.77 -27.44 -58.48
N SER A 683 54.84 -28.45 -57.60
CA SER A 683 54.40 -29.82 -57.88
C SER A 683 52.90 -29.88 -58.22
N ALA A 684 52.04 -29.20 -57.46
CA ALA A 684 50.60 -29.14 -57.69
C ALA A 684 50.23 -28.42 -59.01
N LEU A 685 50.89 -27.29 -59.32
CA LEU A 685 50.67 -26.56 -60.57
C LEU A 685 51.05 -27.39 -61.81
N SER A 686 52.07 -28.25 -61.72
CA SER A 686 52.44 -29.17 -62.82
C SER A 686 51.35 -30.20 -63.17
N LYS A 687 50.51 -30.59 -62.19
CA LYS A 687 49.43 -31.58 -62.39
C LYS A 687 48.10 -30.97 -62.82
N ALA A 688 47.91 -29.65 -62.70
CA ALA A 688 46.65 -28.98 -63.02
C ALA A 688 46.46 -28.66 -64.53
N SER A 689 47.49 -28.81 -65.36
CA SER A 689 47.47 -28.44 -66.79
C SER A 689 46.83 -29.49 -67.72
N SER A 690 45.92 -30.33 -67.23
CA SER A 690 45.17 -31.28 -68.08
C SER A 690 43.75 -31.56 -67.59
N ARG A 691 42.84 -30.61 -67.84
CA ARG A 691 41.40 -30.85 -68.15
C ARG A 691 40.69 -29.52 -68.43
N ASN A 692 40.48 -29.24 -69.71
CA ASN A 692 39.44 -28.30 -70.14
C ASN A 692 38.09 -29.03 -70.13
N ALA A 693 37.07 -28.45 -69.50
CA ALA A 693 35.67 -28.65 -69.88
C ALA A 693 34.83 -27.50 -69.32
N CYS A 694 34.12 -26.78 -70.19
CA CYS A 694 33.20 -25.73 -69.80
C CYS A 694 31.88 -26.33 -69.31
N ALA A 695 31.31 -25.78 -68.24
CA ALA A 695 29.86 -25.78 -68.01
C ALA A 695 29.51 -24.56 -67.15
N ALA A 696 28.60 -23.72 -67.65
CA ALA A 696 28.05 -22.62 -66.89
C ALA A 696 26.77 -23.07 -66.16
N SER A 697 26.62 -22.68 -64.91
CA SER A 697 25.32 -22.58 -64.25
C SER A 697 25.40 -21.48 -63.19
N GLU A 698 24.69 -20.38 -63.40
CA GLU A 698 24.53 -19.34 -62.38
C GLU A 698 23.60 -19.84 -61.27
N SER A 699 24.06 -19.72 -60.03
CA SER A 699 23.19 -19.74 -58.86
C SER A 699 23.80 -18.85 -57.78
N LEU A 700 23.31 -17.63 -57.64
CA LEU A 700 23.49 -16.81 -56.45
C LEU A 700 22.22 -16.91 -55.59
N PRO A 701 22.34 -16.94 -54.25
CA PRO A 701 21.20 -17.06 -53.35
C PRO A 701 20.51 -15.71 -53.16
N ALA A 702 19.19 -15.75 -52.93
CA ALA A 702 18.43 -14.62 -52.44
C ALA A 702 18.04 -14.83 -50.97
N ASP A 703 18.05 -13.74 -50.21
CA ASP A 703 17.77 -13.69 -48.78
C ASP A 703 16.28 -13.94 -48.43
N ARG A 704 16.08 -14.80 -47.42
CA ARG A 704 15.49 -14.38 -46.13
C ARG A 704 14.22 -13.50 -46.13
N GLU A 705 13.13 -13.96 -46.74
CA GLU A 705 11.78 -13.42 -46.44
C GLU A 705 10.68 -14.49 -46.69
N GLN A 706 10.36 -15.32 -45.68
CA GLN A 706 9.50 -16.50 -45.93
C GLN A 706 8.60 -17.00 -44.80
N ASN A 707 8.18 -16.14 -43.86
CA ASN A 707 7.22 -16.53 -42.80
C ASN A 707 5.74 -16.26 -43.16
N HIS A 708 5.44 -15.35 -44.10
CA HIS A 708 4.05 -15.06 -44.48
C HIS A 708 3.48 -16.01 -45.56
N LEU A 709 4.33 -16.53 -46.45
CA LEU A 709 3.89 -17.42 -47.54
C LEU A 709 3.41 -18.79 -47.05
N VAL A 710 4.00 -19.33 -45.98
CA VAL A 710 3.63 -20.65 -45.44
C VAL A 710 2.18 -20.68 -44.92
N VAL A 711 1.72 -19.60 -44.28
CA VAL A 711 0.32 -19.50 -43.81
C VAL A 711 -0.65 -19.39 -45.00
N GLN A 712 -0.25 -18.69 -46.05
CA GLN A 712 -1.05 -18.54 -47.27
C GLN A 712 -1.13 -19.86 -48.08
N GLU A 713 -0.03 -20.62 -48.19
CA GLU A 713 -0.05 -21.96 -48.79
C GLU A 713 -0.88 -22.95 -47.99
N VAL A 714 -0.81 -22.93 -46.64
CA VAL A 714 -1.65 -23.80 -45.80
C VAL A 714 -3.14 -23.48 -45.93
N LEU A 715 -3.50 -22.19 -46.02
CA LEU A 715 -4.90 -21.78 -46.26
C LEU A 715 -5.39 -22.20 -47.65
N LEU A 716 -4.59 -21.99 -48.70
CA LEU A 716 -4.92 -22.42 -50.07
C LEU A 716 -4.97 -23.95 -50.22
N PHE A 717 -4.14 -24.68 -49.47
CA PHE A 717 -4.19 -26.14 -49.40
C PHE A 717 -5.47 -26.65 -48.72
N LEU A 718 -5.87 -26.02 -47.61
CA LEU A 718 -7.12 -26.33 -46.92
C LEU A 718 -8.36 -25.98 -47.77
N GLU A 719 -8.35 -24.86 -48.48
CA GLU A 719 -9.43 -24.47 -49.40
C GLU A 719 -9.62 -25.47 -50.56
N ASN A 720 -8.53 -26.03 -51.09
CA ASN A 720 -8.57 -27.04 -52.14
C ASN A 720 -8.91 -28.46 -51.66
N THR A 721 -8.62 -28.82 -50.39
CA THR A 721 -8.90 -30.17 -49.86
C THR A 721 -10.22 -30.27 -49.11
N ILE A 722 -10.65 -29.19 -48.46
CA ILE A 722 -11.84 -29.12 -47.60
C ILE A 722 -12.77 -28.07 -48.19
N GLY A 723 -13.40 -28.42 -49.33
CA GLY A 723 -14.20 -27.49 -50.13
C GLY A 723 -15.20 -26.67 -49.30
N PHE A 724 -15.37 -25.40 -49.68
CA PHE A 724 -15.98 -24.29 -48.94
C PHE A 724 -17.13 -24.62 -47.96
N SER A 725 -18.04 -25.53 -48.33
CA SER A 725 -19.15 -25.98 -47.48
C SER A 725 -18.69 -26.68 -46.18
N ALA A 726 -17.61 -27.46 -46.22
CA ALA A 726 -17.06 -28.14 -45.05
C ALA A 726 -16.28 -27.18 -44.13
N MET A 727 -15.60 -26.17 -44.69
CA MET A 727 -14.95 -25.11 -43.91
C MET A 727 -15.98 -24.27 -43.13
N MET A 728 -17.11 -23.93 -43.77
CA MET A 728 -18.23 -23.24 -43.09
C MET A 728 -18.84 -24.08 -41.97
N LEU A 729 -19.00 -25.40 -42.17
CA LEU A 729 -19.47 -26.30 -41.10
C LEU A 729 -18.50 -26.40 -39.93
N LEU A 730 -17.18 -26.37 -40.17
CA LEU A 730 -16.17 -26.32 -39.12
C LEU A 730 -16.21 -25.00 -38.32
N LEU A 731 -16.34 -23.86 -39.00
CA LEU A 731 -16.46 -22.56 -38.35
C LEU A 731 -17.74 -22.46 -37.50
N VAL A 732 -18.88 -22.92 -38.01
CA VAL A 732 -20.14 -23.00 -37.24
C VAL A 732 -20.03 -24.01 -36.09
N GLY A 733 -19.32 -25.12 -36.26
CA GLY A 733 -19.04 -26.07 -35.18
C GLY A 733 -18.25 -25.44 -34.03
N CYS A 734 -17.19 -24.68 -34.34
CA CYS A 734 -16.37 -24.00 -33.35
C CYS A 734 -17.10 -22.86 -32.62
N THR A 735 -18.01 -22.13 -33.28
CA THR A 735 -18.80 -21.08 -32.61
C THR A 735 -19.89 -21.68 -31.70
N VAL A 736 -20.50 -22.80 -32.09
CA VAL A 736 -21.49 -23.50 -31.25
C VAL A 736 -20.85 -24.13 -30.01
N THR A 737 -19.67 -24.76 -30.13
CA THR A 737 -18.99 -25.36 -28.96
C THR A 737 -18.49 -24.31 -27.97
N THR A 738 -17.96 -23.18 -28.44
CA THR A 738 -17.55 -22.07 -27.56
C THR A 738 -18.75 -21.40 -26.88
N ALA A 739 -19.86 -21.19 -27.58
CA ALA A 739 -21.10 -20.67 -26.98
C ALA A 739 -21.66 -21.61 -25.89
N LEU A 740 -21.68 -22.93 -26.12
CA LEU A 740 -22.12 -23.91 -25.13
C LEU A 740 -21.22 -23.96 -23.89
N TYR A 741 -19.90 -23.81 -24.05
CA TYR A 741 -18.95 -23.75 -22.94
C TYR A 741 -19.16 -22.49 -22.07
N ILE A 742 -19.41 -21.32 -22.69
CA ILE A 742 -19.74 -20.08 -21.98
C ILE A 742 -21.07 -20.22 -21.23
N LEU A 743 -22.10 -20.81 -21.86
CA LEU A 743 -23.39 -21.07 -21.22
C LEU A 743 -23.24 -21.98 -20.00
N GLN A 744 -22.45 -23.06 -20.10
CA GLN A 744 -22.15 -23.97 -18.98
C GLN A 744 -21.45 -23.24 -17.83
N ARG A 745 -20.49 -22.36 -18.13
CA ARG A 745 -19.82 -21.52 -17.12
C ARG A 745 -20.79 -20.57 -16.41
N MET A 746 -21.71 -19.93 -17.14
CA MET A 746 -22.74 -19.07 -16.53
C MET A 746 -23.71 -19.86 -15.66
N VAL A 747 -24.16 -21.05 -16.07
CA VAL A 747 -25.04 -21.91 -15.26
C VAL A 747 -24.33 -22.33 -13.96
N VAL A 748 -23.06 -22.70 -14.00
CA VAL A 748 -22.32 -23.04 -12.76
C VAL A 748 -22.19 -21.81 -11.85
N ALA A 749 -21.90 -20.63 -12.39
CA ALA A 749 -21.82 -19.39 -11.60
C ALA A 749 -23.15 -18.99 -10.96
N LEU A 750 -24.27 -19.16 -11.66
CA LEU A 750 -25.61 -18.76 -11.19
C LEU A 750 -26.22 -19.72 -10.16
N PHE A 751 -25.82 -21.00 -10.12
CA PHE A 751 -26.47 -22.02 -9.28
C PHE A 751 -25.60 -22.58 -8.14
N TYR A 752 -24.32 -22.23 -8.04
CA TYR A 752 -23.43 -22.69 -6.95
C TYR A 752 -22.98 -21.62 -5.95
N SER A 753 -23.44 -20.37 -6.06
CA SER A 753 -23.17 -19.32 -5.07
C SER A 753 -24.18 -19.29 -3.92
N THR A 754 -24.32 -20.39 -3.18
CA THR A 754 -25.12 -20.43 -1.93
C THR A 754 -24.19 -20.35 -0.72
N GLY A 755 -24.26 -19.23 0.00
CA GLY A 755 -23.50 -18.99 1.24
C GLY A 755 -23.90 -19.91 2.40
N ALA A 756 -23.13 -19.84 3.49
CA ALA A 756 -23.31 -20.70 4.65
C ALA A 756 -24.71 -20.52 5.31
N ASN A 757 -25.33 -21.65 5.69
CA ASN A 757 -26.61 -21.67 6.40
C ASN A 757 -26.45 -21.09 7.82
N VAL A 758 -26.89 -19.85 8.02
CA VAL A 758 -27.10 -19.30 9.37
C VAL A 758 -28.37 -19.90 9.95
N ARG A 759 -28.22 -20.61 11.08
CA ARG A 759 -29.31 -21.34 11.74
C ARG A 759 -29.94 -20.45 12.81
N THR A 760 -31.12 -19.92 12.56
CA THR A 760 -31.85 -19.07 13.51
C THR A 760 -32.35 -19.86 14.71
N TYR A 761 -32.02 -19.39 15.92
CA TYR A 761 -32.64 -19.82 17.18
C TYR A 761 -33.63 -18.76 17.67
N TYR A 762 -34.67 -19.21 18.39
CA TYR A 762 -35.73 -18.34 18.90
C TYR A 762 -35.32 -17.72 20.24
N TYR A 763 -35.54 -16.40 20.36
CA TYR A 763 -35.46 -15.66 21.64
C TYR A 763 -36.51 -16.17 22.64
N SER A 764 -36.18 -16.13 23.93
CA SER A 764 -37.13 -16.38 25.02
C SER A 764 -37.75 -15.07 25.50
N ILE A 765 -38.94 -15.15 26.12
CA ILE A 765 -39.67 -13.95 26.59
C ILE A 765 -39.03 -13.34 27.84
N ASP A 766 -38.28 -14.12 28.61
CA ASP A 766 -37.66 -13.68 29.87
C ASP A 766 -36.52 -12.68 29.61
N ASP A 767 -35.83 -12.79 28.47
CA ASP A 767 -34.78 -11.85 28.04
C ASP A 767 -35.33 -10.43 27.79
N GLU A 768 -36.58 -10.32 27.32
CA GLU A 768 -37.24 -9.03 27.01
C GLU A 768 -37.71 -8.26 28.25
N GLU A 769 -37.78 -8.90 29.43
CA GLU A 769 -38.02 -8.21 30.71
C GLU A 769 -36.72 -7.71 31.35
N GLN A 770 -35.61 -8.45 31.19
CA GLN A 770 -34.33 -8.06 31.78
C GLN A 770 -33.74 -6.79 31.11
N ASP A 771 -33.90 -6.67 29.79
CA ASP A 771 -33.49 -5.49 29.01
C ASP A 771 -34.28 -4.21 29.41
N LYS A 772 -35.57 -4.36 29.73
CA LYS A 772 -36.43 -3.25 30.19
C LYS A 772 -36.03 -2.73 31.56
N ILE A 773 -35.42 -3.57 32.41
CA ILE A 773 -34.90 -3.17 33.72
C ILE A 773 -33.58 -2.42 33.57
N LEU A 774 -32.71 -2.84 32.63
CA LEU A 774 -31.43 -2.17 32.34
C LEU A 774 -31.62 -0.78 31.73
N MET A 775 -32.57 -0.60 30.80
CA MET A 775 -32.82 0.71 30.17
C MET A 775 -33.36 1.79 31.12
N GLN A 776 -33.93 1.45 32.29
CA GLN A 776 -34.53 2.45 33.19
C GLN A 776 -33.54 3.16 34.13
N ASN A 777 -32.31 2.69 34.27
CA ASN A 777 -31.36 3.18 35.29
C ASN A 777 -30.21 4.08 34.76
N VAL A 778 -30.10 4.31 33.45
CA VAL A 778 -29.00 5.11 32.87
C VAL A 778 -29.41 6.58 32.71
N SER A 779 -28.93 7.44 33.61
CA SER A 779 -29.05 8.90 33.47
C SER A 779 -27.72 9.51 33.03
N TYR A 780 -27.70 10.10 31.84
CA TYR A 780 -26.50 10.72 31.25
C TYR A 780 -26.17 12.06 31.93
N TYR A 781 -24.95 12.19 32.45
CA TYR A 781 -24.41 13.45 32.95
C TYR A 781 -23.43 14.08 31.96
N ARG A 782 -23.62 15.39 31.70
CA ARG A 782 -22.70 16.22 30.92
C ARG A 782 -21.64 16.83 31.85
N SER A 783 -20.37 16.71 31.52
CA SER A 783 -19.27 17.36 32.24
C SER A 783 -19.41 18.90 32.19
N PRO A 784 -19.17 19.63 33.29
CA PRO A 784 -19.25 21.09 33.29
C PRO A 784 -18.02 21.72 32.62
N THR A 785 -18.24 22.63 31.67
CA THR A 785 -17.19 23.50 31.13
C THR A 785 -16.65 24.42 32.23
N PRO A 786 -15.32 24.59 32.38
CA PRO A 786 -14.74 25.47 33.39
C PRO A 786 -15.08 26.94 33.11
N SER A 787 -15.68 27.60 34.10
CA SER A 787 -15.98 29.03 34.05
C SER A 787 -14.70 29.87 34.10
N ALA A 788 -14.54 30.79 33.14
CA ALA A 788 -13.42 31.72 33.08
C ALA A 788 -13.44 32.67 34.28
N ASP A 789 -12.53 32.46 35.24
CA ASP A 789 -12.54 33.20 36.49
C ASP A 789 -11.78 34.53 36.43
N ARG A 790 -12.29 35.51 37.17
CA ARG A 790 -12.14 36.95 36.94
C ARG A 790 -11.16 37.55 37.94
N ARG A 791 -9.85 37.55 37.66
CA ARG A 791 -8.88 38.24 38.52
C ARG A 791 -8.88 39.75 38.31
N GLN A 792 -9.37 40.47 39.33
CA GLN A 792 -9.21 41.91 39.47
C GLN A 792 -7.81 42.29 39.98
N SER A 793 -7.40 43.46 39.54
CA SER A 793 -6.29 44.32 39.93
C SER A 793 -5.72 44.18 41.34
N ALA A 794 -4.39 44.15 41.43
CA ALA A 794 -3.63 44.73 42.54
C ALA A 794 -2.49 45.58 41.97
N SER A 795 -2.39 46.82 42.42
CA SER A 795 -1.42 47.83 41.95
C SER A 795 -0.20 47.91 42.86
N THR A 796 1.00 48.06 42.28
CA THR A 796 2.14 48.67 42.99
C THR A 796 3.03 49.44 42.01
N ASP A 797 3.47 50.63 42.42
CA ASP A 797 4.32 51.55 41.65
C ASP A 797 5.77 51.06 41.47
N GLY A 798 6.44 51.54 40.41
CA GLY A 798 7.87 51.34 40.19
C GLY A 798 8.38 52.03 38.92
N GLN A 799 8.89 53.26 39.04
CA GLN A 799 9.49 54.01 37.92
C GLN A 799 10.83 53.40 37.47
N THR A 800 11.11 53.32 36.17
CA THR A 800 12.06 54.23 35.45
C THR A 800 12.42 53.75 34.03
N GLY A 801 12.39 54.69 33.07
CA GLY A 801 13.36 54.86 31.96
C GLY A 801 13.54 53.79 30.87
N GLY A 802 13.36 54.18 29.60
CA GLY A 802 14.06 53.53 28.46
C GLY A 802 13.27 53.32 27.17
N THR A 803 13.06 54.36 26.37
CA THR A 803 12.73 54.23 24.92
C THR A 803 13.96 53.78 24.12
N PRO A 804 13.83 52.97 23.05
CA PRO A 804 13.66 53.58 21.73
C PRO A 804 12.69 52.86 20.75
N THR A 805 12.26 53.65 19.76
CA THR A 805 11.34 53.35 18.64
C THR A 805 11.94 52.54 17.48
N VAL A 806 11.16 51.61 16.89
CA VAL A 806 11.16 51.19 15.47
C VAL A 806 9.71 50.82 15.06
N PRO A 807 9.22 51.11 13.82
CA PRO A 807 7.78 51.16 13.53
C PRO A 807 7.15 49.89 12.89
N ARG A 808 5.81 49.85 12.86
CA ARG A 808 4.96 48.78 12.32
C ARG A 808 4.24 49.25 11.02
N PRO A 809 4.11 48.42 9.96
CA PRO A 809 3.45 48.82 8.72
C PRO A 809 1.90 48.79 8.80
N PRO A 810 1.19 49.48 7.89
CA PRO A 810 -0.26 49.66 7.96
C PRO A 810 -1.07 48.48 7.40
N ARG A 811 -2.27 48.28 7.94
CA ARG A 811 -3.33 47.43 7.33
C ARG A 811 -4.12 48.26 6.32
N SER A 812 -4.30 47.74 5.11
CA SER A 812 -5.28 48.24 4.14
C SER A 812 -6.56 47.40 4.18
N SER A 813 -7.67 48.05 4.52
CA SER A 813 -9.03 47.51 4.29
C SER A 813 -9.47 47.85 2.86
N LEU A 814 -9.98 46.87 2.11
CA LEU A 814 -10.69 47.14 0.87
C LEU A 814 -12.08 46.50 0.87
N SER A 815 -13.03 47.25 0.33
CA SER A 815 -14.47 47.08 0.44
C SER A 815 -15.05 46.14 -0.60
N SER A 816 -16.17 45.50 -0.24
CA SER A 816 -17.04 44.80 -1.18
C SER A 816 -17.62 45.73 -2.25
N ILE A 817 -17.69 45.25 -3.49
CA ILE A 817 -18.52 45.83 -4.55
C ILE A 817 -19.39 44.72 -5.14
N GLN A 818 -20.69 45.00 -5.26
CA GLN A 818 -21.70 44.07 -5.75
C GLN A 818 -21.49 43.74 -7.24
N ARG A 819 -21.67 42.47 -7.63
CA ARG A 819 -21.91 42.08 -9.02
C ARG A 819 -23.41 41.92 -9.26
N ILE A 820 -23.94 42.62 -10.26
CA ILE A 820 -25.20 42.33 -10.93
C ILE A 820 -24.96 42.41 -12.44
N GLY A 821 -25.41 41.40 -13.18
CA GLY A 821 -25.96 41.62 -14.52
C GLY A 821 -25.06 41.45 -15.75
N ASN A 822 -25.37 40.37 -16.49
CA ASN A 822 -25.57 40.35 -17.95
C ASN A 822 -24.36 40.16 -18.90
N SER A 823 -24.29 38.93 -19.42
CA SER A 823 -23.89 38.59 -20.79
C SER A 823 -24.94 39.14 -21.79
N PRO A 824 -24.60 39.40 -23.08
CA PRO A 824 -24.59 38.31 -24.06
C PRO A 824 -23.40 38.31 -25.04
N TYR A 825 -23.01 37.11 -25.48
CA TYR A 825 -22.16 36.88 -26.66
C TYR A 825 -22.97 36.98 -27.95
N THR A 826 -22.44 37.67 -28.96
CA THR A 826 -22.70 37.40 -30.39
C THR A 826 -21.49 37.77 -31.23
N SER A 827 -20.94 36.81 -31.99
CA SER A 827 -20.14 37.09 -33.20
C SER A 827 -21.08 37.26 -34.41
N PRO A 828 -20.64 37.82 -35.56
CA PRO A 828 -19.93 36.99 -36.55
C PRO A 828 -18.86 37.71 -37.40
N PHE A 829 -18.20 36.93 -38.27
CA PHE A 829 -17.21 37.35 -39.28
C PHE A 829 -17.77 38.31 -40.36
N ARG A 830 -16.98 39.30 -40.83
CA ARG A 830 -16.36 39.31 -42.20
C ARG A 830 -15.63 40.62 -42.61
N THR A 831 -14.43 40.43 -43.18
CA THR A 831 -13.75 41.11 -44.34
C THR A 831 -13.73 42.63 -44.57
N SER A 832 -12.54 43.08 -45.02
CA SER A 832 -12.17 44.26 -45.85
C SER A 832 -12.42 45.66 -45.20
N ASP A 833 -11.52 46.64 -45.30
CA ASP A 833 -10.74 47.09 -46.47
C ASP A 833 -9.29 47.48 -46.13
N GLY A 834 -8.46 47.66 -47.16
CA GLY A 834 -7.11 48.20 -47.04
C GLY A 834 -6.95 49.56 -47.71
N SER A 835 -6.04 50.38 -47.20
CA SER A 835 -5.37 51.45 -47.96
C SER A 835 -4.08 51.89 -47.28
N ASP A 836 -2.99 51.71 -48.02
CA ASP A 836 -1.65 52.32 -47.95
C ASP A 836 -1.37 53.46 -46.94
N ASN A 837 -0.16 53.42 -46.34
CA ASN A 837 0.72 54.59 -46.38
C ASN A 837 2.21 54.26 -46.21
N ILE A 838 3.03 55.03 -46.96
CA ILE A 838 4.48 54.87 -47.22
C ILE A 838 5.11 56.28 -47.06
N TYR A 839 6.29 56.54 -46.49
CA TYR A 839 7.46 55.73 -46.07
C TYR A 839 8.04 56.36 -44.78
N GLN A 840 8.76 55.61 -43.92
CA GLN A 840 10.01 56.11 -43.31
C GLN A 840 10.86 55.02 -42.64
N SER A 841 12.18 55.12 -42.80
CA SER A 841 13.18 54.09 -42.45
C SER A 841 14.24 54.62 -41.48
N ALA A 842 14.61 53.85 -40.43
CA ALA A 842 15.88 54.04 -39.72
C ALA A 842 16.34 52.81 -38.88
N THR A 843 17.41 52.15 -39.35
CA THR A 843 18.51 51.47 -38.61
C THR A 843 18.26 50.39 -37.51
N PRO A 844 19.08 49.31 -37.48
CA PRO A 844 18.97 48.22 -36.51
C PRO A 844 19.78 48.46 -35.21
N ILE A 845 19.31 47.91 -34.09
CA ILE A 845 20.05 47.82 -32.82
C ILE A 845 20.36 46.35 -32.52
N THR A 846 21.61 46.08 -32.16
CA THR A 846 22.15 44.75 -31.85
C THR A 846 21.67 44.20 -30.49
N PRO A 847 21.49 42.86 -30.35
CA PRO A 847 21.16 42.25 -29.07
C PRO A 847 22.37 42.25 -28.12
N ARG A 848 22.13 42.57 -26.85
CA ARG A 848 23.14 42.56 -25.78
C ARG A 848 23.22 41.17 -25.13
N ASN A 849 24.36 40.51 -25.27
CA ASN A 849 24.73 39.39 -24.39
C ASN A 849 25.00 39.92 -22.97
N ASN A 850 24.40 39.29 -21.96
CA ASN A 850 24.81 39.44 -20.56
C ASN A 850 25.13 38.07 -19.97
N VAL A 851 26.42 37.84 -19.72
CA VAL A 851 26.95 36.66 -19.04
C VAL A 851 26.97 36.92 -17.52
N PRO A 852 26.48 36.00 -16.66
CA PRO A 852 26.70 36.09 -15.23
C PRO A 852 28.18 35.85 -14.92
N ARG A 853 28.81 36.78 -14.20
CA ARG A 853 30.24 36.74 -13.89
C ARG A 853 30.47 36.14 -12.50
N GLU A 854 31.38 35.17 -12.41
CA GLU A 854 31.86 34.61 -11.15
C GLU A 854 32.42 35.70 -10.22
N SER A 855 32.16 35.57 -8.92
CA SER A 855 32.80 36.37 -7.87
C SER A 855 33.43 35.45 -6.82
N SER A 856 34.73 35.15 -6.99
CA SER A 856 35.56 34.57 -5.94
C SER A 856 36.09 35.71 -5.05
N THR A 857 35.88 35.62 -3.74
CA THR A 857 36.65 36.38 -2.74
C THR A 857 37.05 35.49 -1.57
N ARG A 858 38.33 35.59 -1.20
CA ARG A 858 38.95 34.82 -0.12
C ARG A 858 38.50 35.31 1.26
N GLY A 859 38.34 34.35 2.18
CA GLY A 859 39.15 34.33 3.40
C GLY A 859 38.60 35.03 4.64
N ARG A 860 38.00 34.23 5.53
CA ARG A 860 38.65 33.94 6.82
C ARG A 860 38.33 32.53 7.30
#